data_AF-A0AA48I988-F1
#
_entry.id   AF-A0AA48I988-F1
#
_cell.length_a   1.000
_cell.length_b   1.000
_cell.length_c   1.000
_cell.angle_alpha   90.00
_cell.angle_beta   90.00
_cell.angle_gamma   90.00
#
_symmetry.space_group_name_H-M   'P 1'
#
loop_
_entity.id
_entity.type
_entity.pdbx_description
1 polymer ?
#
loop_
_entity_poly.entity_id
_entity_poly.type
_entity_poly.pdbx_seq_one_letter_code
_entity_poly.pdbx_strand_id
1 'polypeptide(L)'
;MLLEFLSNRKKVNLKLTLKLCLFLALSSGVKAAGTELDFDGDGKADLTTRRAQSGEFFLKLSGQSRNSIIPFGESTDIPFSGDFDGDGIADLGLRRASNYTWYIVNSSGVDPIDGNADGITRYVFGRSFNDIPVPADYDGDGITDIAVRRPETQYWYIRNSSGIDGLTHYPDGITRQIFGRESSDIPVPADYDGDGKADIAVRRARSHYWYIQNSSEIDSVSGHTDGITRLRFGRSSTDIPVPADYDGDGKADIAVRRPHSYFWYIRNSSGIDTLTGNDDGISRYQFGKNSADIPVPADYDGDGKTDLAVRRLSENPNRNQWFILNSSGIDPFHGNADGISRMVFSRNEHDIPLAQSPGVLWFNADLDRDGLSNFEEYRLGTDFTALDTDGDGLSDGTEVNVYQTNPTEIDSDGDGVDDPLEIEGGSDPNDNSSTAVLVANLQMNDSALQQCIVNTEAVLVAEITELECREENITDISGIEHLTALLKLDLWSNSIADISPLAAMLQLENLHLSHNPITDLSYLSGLVNLNELSLVEISATDISALVNLTNLHSLNLNSNNFEDYSPIEELTQLRELYLRNNQLSDIAMLSSLSSLWQLNLQGNNITDISPLKGLQSLYLLNLIDNQISDISVMPEIKSLGHLYLDNSPVLDLSPVAEFGSEHRWDGLSLRGLQLTDINFLSQFEQILSLDVSDNNISDLSPLENLIYNYRLNLSNNQITDISKISLSSAPSLLYLYLAGNQITDVSYLSNLKELRILDLENNQVLDITALSDLTKVRRVNLNGNQVSELSPLGGLGSLTRLYLADNEIIDISMLFEMPQVLTLDLSGNDLISCSDLQSLADLISFEEFTQPQLCVSGR
;
A
#
# COMPACT_ATOMS: atom_id res chain seq x y z
N MET A 1 -17.43 18.39 -61.53
CA MET A 1 -18.64 17.82 -60.90
C MET A 1 -18.58 17.85 -59.37
N LEU A 2 -17.65 17.18 -58.67
CA LEU A 2 -17.56 17.30 -57.18
C LEU A 2 -17.04 18.69 -56.73
N LEU A 3 -16.18 19.32 -57.53
CA LEU A 3 -15.64 20.67 -57.30
C LEU A 3 -16.67 21.80 -57.48
N GLU A 4 -17.75 21.57 -58.22
CA GLU A 4 -18.85 22.55 -58.35
C GLU A 4 -19.85 22.47 -57.17
N PHE A 5 -19.82 21.38 -56.40
CA PHE A 5 -20.71 21.20 -55.26
C PHE A 5 -20.23 21.93 -53.99
N LEU A 6 -18.93 22.25 -53.90
CA LEU A 6 -18.30 22.83 -52.70
C LEU A 6 -18.26 24.36 -52.67
N SER A 7 -18.64 25.05 -53.76
CA SER A 7 -18.60 26.52 -53.85
C SER A 7 -19.70 27.24 -53.05
N ASN A 8 -20.74 26.54 -52.59
CA ASN A 8 -22.00 27.20 -52.22
C ASN A 8 -22.56 26.98 -50.80
N ARG A 9 -21.75 26.60 -49.79
CA ARG A 9 -22.19 26.68 -48.38
C ARG A 9 -21.08 27.12 -47.42
N LYS A 10 -21.29 28.26 -46.77
CA LYS A 10 -20.58 28.68 -45.56
C LYS A 10 -20.90 27.71 -44.41
N LYS A 11 -19.86 27.37 -43.63
CA LYS A 11 -19.77 26.39 -42.53
C LYS A 11 -19.43 24.96 -42.97
N VAL A 12 -18.14 24.63 -42.93
CA VAL A 12 -17.65 23.25 -42.84
C VAL A 12 -16.76 23.13 -41.60
N ASN A 13 -16.90 21.98 -40.96
CA ASN A 13 -16.51 21.55 -39.62
C ASN A 13 -14.98 21.37 -39.49
N LEU A 14 -14.38 21.84 -38.39
CA LEU A 14 -12.93 21.81 -38.12
C LEU A 14 -12.35 20.37 -38.13
N LYS A 15 -13.16 19.35 -37.82
CA LYS A 15 -12.78 17.93 -37.84
C LYS A 15 -12.44 17.36 -39.22
N LEU A 16 -12.92 17.96 -40.31
CA LEU A 16 -12.68 17.43 -41.66
C LEU A 16 -11.39 17.97 -42.29
N THR A 17 -10.89 19.10 -41.80
CA THR A 17 -9.66 19.74 -42.31
C THR A 17 -8.40 19.02 -41.79
N LEU A 18 -8.42 18.49 -40.56
CA LEU A 18 -7.34 17.63 -40.06
C LEU A 18 -7.24 16.30 -40.83
N LYS A 19 -8.38 15.65 -41.12
CA LYS A 19 -8.40 14.36 -41.85
C LYS A 19 -7.82 14.42 -43.26
N LEU A 20 -7.85 15.57 -43.93
CA LEU A 20 -7.36 15.69 -45.31
C LEU A 20 -5.87 16.07 -45.41
N CYS A 21 -5.30 16.69 -44.37
CA CYS A 21 -3.87 16.97 -44.30
C CYS A 21 -3.05 15.72 -43.95
N LEU A 22 -3.58 14.82 -43.12
CA LEU A 22 -2.91 13.58 -42.72
C LEU A 22 -2.85 12.54 -43.86
N PHE A 23 -3.87 12.50 -44.73
CA PHE A 23 -3.98 11.46 -45.76
C PHE A 23 -3.09 11.66 -47.00
N LEU A 24 -2.44 12.82 -47.16
CA LEU A 24 -1.61 13.13 -48.34
C LEU A 24 -0.10 12.95 -48.11
N ALA A 25 0.34 12.56 -46.90
CA ALA A 25 1.74 12.39 -46.56
C ALA A 25 2.23 10.92 -46.57
N LEU A 26 1.33 9.93 -46.68
CA LEU A 26 1.69 8.52 -46.54
C LEU A 26 1.69 7.79 -47.89
N SER A 27 2.84 7.84 -48.57
CA SER A 27 3.21 6.78 -49.50
C SER A 27 4.72 6.58 -49.50
N SER A 28 5.11 5.33 -49.25
CA SER A 28 6.44 4.71 -49.34
C SER A 28 7.39 4.84 -48.14
N GLY A 29 7.72 3.69 -47.57
CA GLY A 29 8.88 3.48 -46.72
C GLY A 29 8.53 2.73 -45.43
N VAL A 30 9.14 1.57 -45.21
CA VAL A 30 9.34 1.04 -43.86
C VAL A 30 10.11 2.14 -43.12
N LYS A 31 9.46 2.82 -42.16
CA LYS A 31 10.11 3.86 -41.37
C LYS A 31 11.05 3.19 -40.37
N ALA A 32 12.24 3.76 -40.22
CA ALA A 32 13.12 3.44 -39.09
C ALA A 32 12.35 3.70 -37.79
N ALA A 33 12.70 3.00 -36.69
CA ALA A 33 12.14 3.28 -35.38
C ALA A 33 12.21 4.80 -35.12
N GLY A 34 11.05 5.44 -34.99
CA GLY A 34 10.96 6.86 -34.70
C GLY A 34 11.55 7.13 -33.32
N THR A 35 12.07 8.34 -33.10
CA THR A 35 12.51 8.74 -31.76
C THR A 35 11.28 8.79 -30.83
N GLU A 36 11.43 8.50 -29.54
CA GLU A 36 10.31 8.49 -28.55
C GLU A 36 9.62 9.86 -28.34
N LEU A 37 10.09 10.91 -29.02
CA LEU A 37 9.53 12.26 -29.00
C LEU A 37 9.12 12.75 -30.40
N ASP A 38 9.04 11.86 -31.39
CA ASP A 38 8.60 12.18 -32.76
C ASP A 38 7.08 12.08 -32.88
N PHE A 39 6.36 13.17 -32.57
CA PHE A 39 4.89 13.20 -32.53
C PHE A 39 4.26 13.48 -33.91
N ASP A 40 5.06 13.74 -34.95
CA ASP A 40 4.57 13.89 -36.34
C ASP A 40 5.16 12.89 -37.34
N GLY A 41 6.06 12.02 -36.88
CA GLY A 41 6.65 10.92 -37.63
C GLY A 41 7.67 11.38 -38.67
N ASP A 42 8.30 12.55 -38.51
CA ASP A 42 9.30 13.07 -39.46
C ASP A 42 10.72 12.52 -39.25
N GLY A 43 10.90 11.69 -38.22
CA GLY A 43 12.16 11.08 -37.83
C GLY A 43 12.99 11.95 -36.90
N LYS A 44 12.46 13.04 -36.35
CA LYS A 44 13.16 13.95 -35.44
C LYS A 44 12.37 14.13 -34.14
N ALA A 45 13.11 14.32 -33.06
CA ALA A 45 12.52 14.63 -31.78
C ALA A 45 11.87 16.02 -31.78
N ASP A 46 10.64 16.09 -31.27
CA ASP A 46 9.92 17.32 -31.04
C ASP A 46 10.13 17.85 -29.63
N LEU A 47 9.87 19.15 -29.46
CA LEU A 47 9.98 19.79 -28.15
C LEU A 47 8.64 19.74 -27.44
N THR A 48 8.64 19.15 -26.25
CA THR A 48 7.44 19.01 -25.44
C THR A 48 7.70 19.43 -23.99
N THR A 49 6.82 20.27 -23.44
CA THR A 49 6.80 20.61 -22.02
C THR A 49 5.38 20.51 -21.47
N ARG A 50 5.25 20.16 -20.20
CA ARG A 50 4.00 20.10 -19.47
C ARG A 50 3.95 21.15 -18.38
N ARG A 51 2.85 21.88 -18.26
CA ARG A 51 2.67 22.83 -17.14
C ARG A 51 2.34 22.08 -15.86
N ALA A 52 3.18 22.19 -14.83
CA ALA A 52 2.96 21.52 -13.56
C ALA A 52 1.62 21.89 -12.91
N GLN A 53 1.18 23.16 -12.94
CA GLN A 53 -0.07 23.56 -12.28
C GLN A 53 -1.35 23.19 -13.04
N SER A 54 -1.36 23.29 -14.37
CA SER A 54 -2.58 23.09 -15.18
C SER A 54 -2.63 21.75 -15.89
N GLY A 55 -1.51 21.01 -15.93
CA GLY A 55 -1.36 19.77 -16.67
C GLY A 55 -1.24 19.92 -18.19
N GLU A 56 -1.41 21.11 -18.75
CA GLU A 56 -1.40 21.33 -20.21
C GLU A 56 -0.03 21.02 -20.83
N PHE A 57 -0.04 20.33 -21.97
CA PHE A 57 1.16 20.12 -22.78
C PHE A 57 1.31 21.21 -23.84
N PHE A 58 2.54 21.67 -23.99
CA PHE A 58 3.00 22.55 -25.06
C PHE A 58 3.90 21.71 -25.93
N LEU A 59 3.58 21.64 -27.22
CA LEU A 59 4.30 20.88 -28.23
C LEU A 59 4.79 21.82 -29.33
N LYS A 60 6.02 21.65 -29.79
CA LYS A 60 6.54 22.28 -31.00
C LYS A 60 7.19 21.21 -31.86
N LEU A 61 6.47 20.91 -32.93
CA LEU A 61 6.90 19.99 -33.97
C LEU A 61 8.17 20.50 -34.66
N SER A 62 9.04 19.57 -35.00
CA SER A 62 10.20 19.73 -35.83
C SER A 62 9.85 20.53 -37.11
N GLY A 63 10.69 21.50 -37.47
CA GLY A 63 10.47 22.36 -38.64
C GLY A 63 9.26 23.32 -38.59
N GLN A 64 8.45 23.31 -37.53
CA GLN A 64 7.31 24.23 -37.38
C GLN A 64 7.64 25.48 -36.57
N SER A 65 6.99 26.59 -36.94
CA SER A 65 7.18 27.89 -36.27
C SER A 65 6.15 28.19 -35.16
N ARG A 66 5.11 27.36 -35.03
CA ARG A 66 4.02 27.55 -34.07
C ARG A 66 4.00 26.42 -33.05
N ASN A 67 3.70 26.78 -31.81
CA ASN A 67 3.45 25.82 -30.74
C ASN A 67 1.98 25.38 -30.77
N SER A 68 1.74 24.11 -30.47
CA SER A 68 0.44 23.52 -30.20
C SER A 68 0.25 23.38 -28.68
N ILE A 69 -0.99 23.47 -28.22
CA ILE A 69 -1.36 23.24 -26.81
C ILE A 69 -2.32 22.06 -26.79
N ILE A 70 -2.03 21.07 -25.96
CA ILE A 70 -2.85 19.87 -25.73
C ILE A 70 -3.31 19.92 -24.26
N PRO A 71 -4.58 20.27 -23.99
CA PRO A 71 -5.11 20.35 -22.63
C PRO A 71 -5.47 18.95 -22.12
N PHE A 72 -4.49 18.23 -21.58
CA PHE A 72 -4.62 16.83 -21.18
C PHE A 72 -3.86 16.58 -19.88
N GLY A 73 -4.56 16.09 -18.84
CA GLY A 73 -3.99 15.78 -17.51
C GLY A 73 -4.36 16.75 -16.39
N GLU A 74 -3.90 16.42 -15.18
CA GLU A 74 -4.04 17.17 -13.90
C GLU A 74 -2.68 17.34 -13.23
N SER A 75 -2.47 18.37 -12.41
CA SER A 75 -1.14 18.78 -11.92
C SER A 75 -0.21 17.64 -11.45
N THR A 76 -0.75 16.66 -10.74
CA THR A 76 -0.03 15.51 -10.16
C THR A 76 0.26 14.34 -11.13
N ASP A 77 -0.23 14.38 -12.36
CA ASP A 77 0.00 13.31 -13.33
C ASP A 77 1.46 13.30 -13.82
N ILE A 78 2.09 12.12 -13.85
CA ILE A 78 3.48 11.93 -14.30
C ILE A 78 3.47 11.72 -15.83
N PRO A 79 4.14 12.57 -16.63
CA PRO A 79 4.11 12.44 -18.08
C PRO A 79 5.15 11.45 -18.62
N PHE A 80 4.83 10.82 -19.75
CA PHE A 80 5.73 9.95 -20.52
C PHE A 80 5.36 9.99 -22.01
N SER A 81 6.19 9.38 -22.85
CA SER A 81 5.92 9.15 -24.27
C SER A 81 6.43 7.77 -24.69
N GLY A 82 6.02 7.34 -25.88
CA GLY A 82 6.36 6.03 -26.47
C GLY A 82 5.35 5.69 -27.56
N ASP A 83 5.66 4.72 -28.42
CA ASP A 83 4.72 4.19 -29.42
C ASP A 83 3.91 3.04 -28.81
N PHE A 84 2.75 3.32 -28.24
CA PHE A 84 1.90 2.35 -27.54
C PHE A 84 0.86 1.69 -28.46
N ASP A 85 0.60 2.25 -29.65
CA ASP A 85 -0.33 1.70 -30.62
C ASP A 85 0.35 1.02 -31.84
N GLY A 86 1.68 1.11 -31.93
CA GLY A 86 2.53 0.43 -32.89
C GLY A 86 2.52 1.06 -34.29
N ASP A 87 2.17 2.33 -34.40
CA ASP A 87 2.10 3.03 -35.69
C ASP A 87 3.43 3.70 -36.11
N GLY A 88 4.44 3.63 -35.25
CA GLY A 88 5.78 4.20 -35.45
C GLY A 88 5.87 5.70 -35.19
N ILE A 89 4.86 6.30 -34.56
CA ILE A 89 4.81 7.71 -34.15
C ILE A 89 4.65 7.74 -32.63
N ALA A 90 5.37 8.65 -31.96
CA ALA A 90 5.29 8.75 -30.51
C ALA A 90 3.89 9.19 -30.04
N ASP A 91 3.38 8.50 -29.02
CA ASP A 91 2.17 8.86 -28.29
C ASP A 91 2.49 9.68 -27.05
N LEU A 92 1.50 10.47 -26.62
CA LEU A 92 1.62 11.26 -25.40
C LEU A 92 0.88 10.59 -24.24
N GLY A 93 1.57 10.36 -23.13
CA GLY A 93 1.00 9.64 -22.00
C GLY A 93 1.13 10.33 -20.64
N LEU A 94 0.25 9.92 -19.72
CA LEU A 94 0.19 10.36 -18.34
C LEU A 94 -0.13 9.18 -17.42
N ARG A 95 0.56 9.10 -16.27
CA ARG A 95 0.22 8.20 -15.17
C ARG A 95 -0.40 9.02 -14.06
N ARG A 96 -1.66 8.70 -13.74
CA ARG A 96 -2.37 9.23 -12.58
C ARG A 96 -2.16 8.34 -11.37
N ALA A 97 -1.37 8.82 -10.44
CA ALA A 97 -0.97 8.04 -9.28
C ALA A 97 -2.14 7.79 -8.29
N SER A 98 -3.10 8.73 -8.18
CA SER A 98 -4.24 8.65 -7.25
C SER A 98 -5.23 7.51 -7.53
N ASN A 99 -5.29 7.05 -8.78
CA ASN A 99 -6.18 5.95 -9.20
C ASN A 99 -5.47 4.91 -10.08
N TYR A 100 -4.14 4.95 -10.13
CA TYR A 100 -3.29 4.00 -10.85
C TYR A 100 -3.52 3.94 -12.37
N THR A 101 -4.16 4.97 -12.94
CA THR A 101 -4.60 4.94 -14.35
C THR A 101 -3.57 5.59 -15.27
N TRP A 102 -3.21 4.88 -16.32
CA TRP A 102 -2.46 5.35 -17.48
C TRP A 102 -3.44 5.91 -18.50
N TYR A 103 -3.21 7.13 -18.95
CA TYR A 103 -3.94 7.76 -20.04
C TYR A 103 -2.97 8.03 -21.18
N ILE A 104 -3.22 7.46 -22.36
CA ILE A 104 -2.34 7.57 -23.52
C ILE A 104 -3.15 8.15 -24.68
N VAL A 105 -2.71 9.26 -25.23
CA VAL A 105 -3.30 9.86 -26.44
C VAL A 105 -2.58 9.27 -27.63
N ASN A 106 -3.25 8.33 -28.31
CA ASN A 106 -2.64 7.60 -29.41
C ASN A 106 -2.56 8.48 -30.66
N SER A 107 -1.42 8.46 -31.33
CA SER A 107 -1.06 9.19 -32.54
C SER A 107 -2.00 8.83 -33.72
N SER A 108 -2.43 7.57 -33.81
CA SER A 108 -3.40 7.09 -34.80
C SER A 108 -4.80 7.69 -34.63
N GLY A 109 -5.10 8.23 -33.44
CA GLY A 109 -6.39 8.79 -33.06
C GLY A 109 -7.48 7.74 -32.83
N VAL A 110 -7.11 6.48 -32.58
CA VAL A 110 -8.01 5.37 -32.24
C VAL A 110 -7.48 4.67 -30.99
N ASP A 111 -8.35 4.26 -30.07
CA ASP A 111 -7.97 3.37 -28.96
C ASP A 111 -7.86 1.92 -29.47
N PRO A 112 -6.68 1.26 -29.41
CA PRO A 112 -6.49 -0.10 -29.89
C PRO A 112 -7.18 -1.17 -29.03
N ILE A 113 -7.61 -0.85 -27.79
CA ILE A 113 -8.21 -1.79 -26.84
C ILE A 113 -9.73 -1.86 -26.99
N ASP A 114 -10.42 -0.73 -27.04
CA ASP A 114 -11.90 -0.66 -27.08
C ASP A 114 -12.47 -0.05 -28.38
N GLY A 115 -11.61 0.49 -29.26
CA GLY A 115 -12.00 1.12 -30.53
C GLY A 115 -12.68 2.48 -30.37
N ASN A 116 -12.59 3.11 -29.20
CA ASN A 116 -13.26 4.38 -28.93
C ASN A 116 -12.72 5.51 -29.82
N ALA A 117 -13.62 6.43 -30.17
CA ALA A 117 -13.37 7.49 -31.16
C ALA A 117 -12.72 8.76 -30.56
N ASP A 118 -12.41 8.75 -29.26
CA ASP A 118 -11.63 9.81 -28.62
C ASP A 118 -10.12 9.60 -28.76
N GLY A 119 -9.67 8.39 -29.13
CA GLY A 119 -8.26 8.08 -29.38
C GLY A 119 -7.39 8.06 -28.13
N ILE A 120 -7.99 7.80 -26.95
CA ILE A 120 -7.29 7.81 -25.67
C ILE A 120 -7.38 6.44 -25.00
N THR A 121 -6.27 5.71 -24.94
CA THR A 121 -6.15 4.47 -24.19
C THR A 121 -6.17 4.75 -22.69
N ARG A 122 -6.94 3.96 -21.94
CA ARG A 122 -7.04 4.06 -20.47
C ARG A 122 -6.76 2.72 -19.83
N TYR A 123 -5.75 2.66 -18.97
CA TYR A 123 -5.30 1.39 -18.40
C TYR A 123 -4.96 1.51 -16.92
N VAL A 124 -5.56 0.69 -16.06
CA VAL A 124 -5.24 0.69 -14.62
C VAL A 124 -4.07 -0.26 -14.37
N PHE A 125 -2.90 0.26 -14.01
CA PHE A 125 -1.68 -0.54 -13.82
C PHE A 125 -0.66 0.11 -12.86
N GLY A 126 -0.05 -0.74 -12.03
CA GLY A 126 0.79 -0.33 -10.90
C GLY A 126 -0.05 0.06 -9.69
N ARG A 127 -0.19 -0.85 -8.72
CA ARG A 127 -1.11 -0.73 -7.56
C ARG A 127 -0.58 0.12 -6.40
N SER A 128 0.54 0.82 -6.59
CA SER A 128 1.03 1.80 -5.62
C SER A 128 1.06 3.17 -6.26
N PHE A 129 0.79 4.20 -5.47
CA PHE A 129 0.92 5.57 -5.95
C PHE A 129 2.39 5.90 -6.23
N ASN A 130 3.34 5.41 -5.42
CA ASN A 130 4.78 5.67 -5.58
C ASN A 130 5.45 4.80 -6.68
N ASP A 131 4.66 4.08 -7.47
CA ASP A 131 5.16 3.33 -8.62
C ASP A 131 5.65 4.31 -9.70
N ILE A 132 6.92 4.18 -10.10
CA ILE A 132 7.59 5.04 -11.09
C ILE A 132 7.34 4.47 -12.49
N PRO A 133 6.75 5.23 -13.43
CA PRO A 133 6.53 4.76 -14.80
C PRO A 133 7.86 4.57 -15.52
N VAL A 134 8.04 3.40 -16.13
CA VAL A 134 9.26 3.02 -16.86
C VAL A 134 8.91 2.35 -18.21
N PRO A 135 8.06 2.99 -19.05
CA PRO A 135 7.64 2.40 -20.31
C PRO A 135 8.85 2.21 -21.25
N ALA A 136 8.93 1.06 -21.90
CA ALA A 136 9.94 0.70 -22.89
C ALA A 136 9.48 -0.60 -23.61
N ASP A 137 10.11 -0.99 -24.71
CA ASP A 137 9.84 -2.27 -25.39
C ASP A 137 10.67 -3.41 -24.77
N TYR A 138 10.15 -4.08 -23.74
CA TYR A 138 10.86 -5.14 -23.01
C TYR A 138 10.74 -6.52 -23.69
N ASP A 139 9.75 -6.72 -24.56
CA ASP A 139 9.55 -7.99 -25.24
C ASP A 139 10.09 -8.04 -26.68
N GLY A 140 10.41 -6.88 -27.26
CA GLY A 140 11.07 -6.68 -28.55
C GLY A 140 10.10 -6.73 -29.73
N ASP A 141 8.82 -6.42 -29.52
CA ASP A 141 7.81 -6.41 -30.58
C ASP A 141 7.68 -5.07 -31.32
N GLY A 142 8.44 -4.07 -30.89
CA GLY A 142 8.46 -2.71 -31.45
C GLY A 142 7.36 -1.81 -30.90
N ILE A 143 6.56 -2.28 -29.93
CA ILE A 143 5.52 -1.51 -29.25
C ILE A 143 5.98 -1.24 -27.81
N THR A 144 5.72 -0.03 -27.32
CA THR A 144 6.09 0.37 -25.97
C THR A 144 5.23 -0.36 -24.93
N ASP A 145 5.87 -1.07 -24.01
CA ASP A 145 5.18 -1.74 -22.91
C ASP A 145 4.82 -0.79 -21.78
N ILE A 146 3.74 -1.12 -21.07
CA ILE A 146 3.37 -0.44 -19.83
C ILE A 146 4.13 -1.10 -18.68
N ALA A 147 5.01 -0.34 -18.03
CA ALA A 147 5.80 -0.83 -16.92
C ALA A 147 5.90 0.18 -15.76
N VAL A 148 6.00 -0.37 -14.55
CA VAL A 148 6.33 0.41 -13.35
C VAL A 148 7.44 -0.25 -12.55
N ARG A 149 8.26 0.58 -11.91
CA ARG A 149 9.12 0.15 -10.81
C ARG A 149 8.53 0.64 -9.48
N ARG A 150 8.39 -0.26 -8.52
CA ARG A 150 8.03 0.05 -7.14
C ARG A 150 9.30 0.23 -6.29
N PRO A 151 9.62 1.44 -5.80
CA PRO A 151 10.81 1.69 -4.99
C PRO A 151 10.86 0.85 -3.71
N GLU A 152 9.77 0.84 -2.94
CA GLU A 152 9.69 0.20 -1.62
C GLU A 152 9.98 -1.29 -1.60
N THR A 153 9.53 -1.98 -2.65
CA THR A 153 9.64 -3.44 -2.74
C THR A 153 10.63 -3.89 -3.81
N GLN A 154 11.26 -2.94 -4.52
CA GLN A 154 12.20 -3.15 -5.62
C GLN A 154 11.63 -4.01 -6.77
N TYR A 155 10.30 -4.11 -6.87
CA TYR A 155 9.63 -4.88 -7.91
C TYR A 155 9.47 -4.04 -9.18
N TRP A 156 9.77 -4.67 -10.30
CA TRP A 156 9.38 -4.27 -11.64
C TRP A 156 8.13 -5.06 -12.01
N TYR A 157 7.09 -4.34 -12.43
CA TYR A 157 5.88 -4.89 -13.00
C TYR A 157 5.83 -4.43 -14.45
N ILE A 158 5.96 -5.36 -15.38
CA ILE A 158 5.98 -5.07 -16.82
C ILE A 158 4.81 -5.81 -17.44
N ARG A 159 3.94 -5.08 -18.12
CA ARG A 159 2.87 -5.64 -18.92
C ARG A 159 3.26 -5.50 -20.39
N ASN A 160 3.75 -6.60 -20.92
CA ASN A 160 4.16 -6.74 -22.30
C ASN A 160 2.98 -6.49 -23.25
N SER A 161 3.20 -5.69 -24.29
CA SER A 161 2.29 -5.36 -25.39
C SER A 161 1.77 -6.63 -26.08
N SER A 162 2.62 -7.65 -26.24
CA SER A 162 2.25 -8.97 -26.76
C SER A 162 1.30 -9.77 -25.85
N GLY A 163 1.16 -9.38 -24.58
CA GLY A 163 0.40 -10.09 -23.55
C GLY A 163 1.06 -11.37 -23.04
N ILE A 164 2.34 -11.60 -23.36
CA ILE A 164 3.08 -12.82 -22.99
C ILE A 164 4.17 -12.46 -21.97
N ASP A 165 4.10 -13.03 -20.77
CA ASP A 165 5.19 -12.99 -19.78
C ASP A 165 6.24 -14.05 -20.12
N GLY A 166 7.34 -13.63 -20.74
CA GLY A 166 8.45 -14.49 -21.15
C GLY A 166 9.44 -14.83 -20.04
N LEU A 167 9.36 -14.19 -18.87
CA LEU A 167 10.37 -14.30 -17.80
C LEU A 167 9.83 -15.05 -16.59
N THR A 168 8.70 -14.64 -16.03
CA THR A 168 8.14 -15.21 -14.80
C THR A 168 7.07 -16.27 -15.03
N HIS A 169 6.62 -16.43 -16.28
CA HIS A 169 5.64 -17.43 -16.71
C HIS A 169 4.30 -17.35 -15.94
N TYR A 170 3.92 -16.18 -15.44
CA TYR A 170 2.61 -15.98 -14.84
C TYR A 170 1.51 -16.00 -15.91
N PRO A 171 0.35 -16.62 -15.63
CA PRO A 171 -0.71 -16.80 -16.62
C PRO A 171 -1.43 -15.51 -17.02
N ASP A 172 -1.18 -14.39 -16.35
CA ASP A 172 -1.77 -13.09 -16.64
C ASP A 172 -0.92 -12.20 -17.55
N GLY A 173 0.22 -12.69 -18.04
CA GLY A 173 1.05 -11.97 -19.01
C GLY A 173 1.81 -10.78 -18.42
N ILE A 174 1.93 -10.69 -17.09
CA ILE A 174 2.64 -9.61 -16.40
C ILE A 174 3.93 -10.17 -15.79
N THR A 175 5.07 -9.67 -16.27
CA THR A 175 6.38 -9.93 -15.70
C THR A 175 6.50 -9.28 -14.34
N ARG A 176 6.95 -10.04 -13.33
CA ARG A 176 7.12 -9.56 -11.94
C ARG A 176 8.49 -9.90 -11.38
N GLN A 177 9.39 -8.93 -11.37
CA GLN A 177 10.77 -9.21 -11.03
C GLN A 177 11.33 -8.23 -10.01
N ILE A 178 12.11 -8.74 -9.05
CA ILE A 178 12.90 -7.89 -8.15
C ILE A 178 14.21 -7.54 -8.85
N PHE A 179 14.47 -6.25 -9.06
CA PHE A 179 15.76 -5.77 -9.58
C PHE A 179 16.07 -4.36 -9.08
N GLY A 180 17.34 -4.14 -8.72
CA GLY A 180 17.73 -3.08 -7.78
C GLY A 180 17.71 -3.59 -6.34
N ARG A 181 18.46 -2.94 -5.44
CA ARG A 181 18.55 -3.35 -4.03
C ARG A 181 18.21 -2.23 -3.05
N GLU A 182 18.03 -1.01 -3.55
CA GLU A 182 17.76 0.18 -2.74
C GLU A 182 16.51 0.87 -3.32
N SER A 183 15.64 1.40 -2.45
CA SER A 183 14.48 2.19 -2.87
C SER A 183 14.91 3.40 -3.72
N SER A 184 16.01 4.04 -3.31
CA SER A 184 16.67 5.17 -3.98
C SER A 184 17.43 4.83 -5.28
N ASP A 185 17.47 3.58 -5.72
CA ASP A 185 18.04 3.26 -7.03
C ASP A 185 17.24 4.05 -8.09
N ILE A 186 17.87 4.60 -9.14
CA ILE A 186 17.18 5.36 -10.21
C ILE A 186 16.94 4.40 -11.39
N PRO A 187 15.69 4.19 -11.85
CA PRO A 187 15.43 3.31 -13.00
C PRO A 187 15.97 3.94 -14.29
N VAL A 188 16.65 3.12 -15.09
CA VAL A 188 17.31 3.53 -16.35
C VAL A 188 17.20 2.44 -17.43
N PRO A 189 16.02 1.85 -17.68
CA PRO A 189 15.90 0.80 -18.69
C PRO A 189 16.23 1.36 -20.09
N ALA A 190 16.95 0.56 -20.87
CA ALA A 190 17.33 0.84 -22.25
C ALA A 190 17.94 -0.43 -22.88
N ASP A 191 18.07 -0.50 -24.20
CA ASP A 191 18.73 -1.64 -24.88
C ASP A 191 20.27 -1.50 -24.85
N TYR A 192 20.92 -1.96 -23.77
CA TYR A 192 22.38 -1.85 -23.60
C TYR A 192 23.14 -2.95 -24.33
N ASP A 193 22.53 -4.10 -24.58
CA ASP A 193 23.18 -5.24 -25.22
C ASP A 193 22.94 -5.31 -26.74
N GLY A 194 22.00 -4.53 -27.26
CA GLY A 194 21.70 -4.32 -28.68
C GLY A 194 20.86 -5.45 -29.29
N ASP A 195 20.07 -6.16 -28.49
CA ASP A 195 19.20 -7.24 -28.97
C ASP A 195 17.81 -6.77 -29.43
N GLY A 196 17.54 -5.47 -29.32
CA GLY A 196 16.28 -4.83 -29.68
C GLY A 196 15.26 -4.83 -28.55
N LYS A 197 15.63 -5.22 -27.33
CA LYS A 197 14.76 -5.18 -26.14
C LYS A 197 15.34 -4.23 -25.10
N ALA A 198 14.46 -3.59 -24.36
CA ALA A 198 14.85 -2.81 -23.20
C ALA A 198 15.33 -3.72 -22.06
N ASP A 199 16.55 -3.48 -21.59
CA ASP A 199 17.10 -4.14 -20.42
C ASP A 199 16.58 -3.50 -19.13
N ILE A 200 16.33 -4.33 -18.12
CA ILE A 200 16.00 -3.81 -16.78
C ILE A 200 17.28 -3.28 -16.13
N ALA A 201 17.32 -1.98 -15.86
CA ALA A 201 18.51 -1.35 -15.31
C ALA A 201 18.22 -0.30 -14.23
N VAL A 202 19.17 -0.19 -13.30
CA VAL A 202 19.17 0.85 -12.26
C VAL A 202 20.54 1.50 -12.10
N ARG A 203 20.54 2.81 -11.78
CA ARG A 203 21.70 3.55 -11.32
C ARG A 203 21.58 3.84 -9.82
N ARG A 204 22.55 3.38 -9.06
CA ARG A 204 22.70 3.71 -7.64
C ARG A 204 23.51 4.98 -7.44
N ALA A 205 22.85 6.05 -7.02
CA ALA A 205 23.48 7.36 -6.85
C ALA A 205 24.67 7.32 -5.89
N ARG A 206 24.51 6.79 -4.67
CA ARG A 206 25.53 6.82 -3.60
C ARG A 206 26.84 6.11 -3.96
N SER A 207 26.75 4.95 -4.62
CA SER A 207 27.93 4.14 -4.98
C SER A 207 28.43 4.39 -6.42
N HIS A 208 27.61 5.07 -7.23
CA HIS A 208 27.81 5.34 -8.66
C HIS A 208 27.83 4.07 -9.53
N TYR A 209 27.21 3.00 -9.05
CA TYR A 209 27.09 1.76 -9.81
C TYR A 209 25.83 1.77 -10.69
N TRP A 210 26.01 1.25 -11.90
CA TRP A 210 24.98 0.82 -12.81
C TRP A 210 24.87 -0.69 -12.68
N TYR A 211 23.65 -1.16 -12.51
CA TYR A 211 23.28 -2.57 -12.55
C TYR A 211 22.31 -2.72 -13.71
N ILE A 212 22.68 -3.52 -14.70
CA ILE A 212 21.88 -3.75 -15.92
C ILE A 212 21.69 -5.25 -16.02
N GLN A 213 20.45 -5.70 -16.16
CA GLN A 213 20.12 -7.07 -16.47
C GLN A 213 19.79 -7.18 -17.95
N ASN A 214 20.76 -7.71 -18.69
CA ASN A 214 20.70 -7.88 -20.12
C ASN A 214 19.62 -8.91 -20.49
N SER A 215 18.73 -8.53 -21.39
CA SER A 215 17.66 -9.32 -21.99
C SER A 215 18.18 -10.61 -22.63
N SER A 216 19.41 -10.59 -23.18
CA SER A 216 20.06 -11.75 -23.80
C SER A 216 20.70 -12.75 -22.83
N GLU A 217 20.65 -12.49 -21.51
CA GLU A 217 21.30 -13.28 -20.44
C GLU A 217 22.85 -13.35 -20.53
N ILE A 218 23.48 -12.50 -21.34
CA ILE A 218 24.95 -12.44 -21.49
C ILE A 218 25.46 -11.04 -21.14
N ASP A 219 26.30 -10.93 -20.11
CA ASP A 219 27.00 -9.66 -19.82
C ASP A 219 28.01 -9.36 -20.94
N SER A 220 27.71 -8.36 -21.78
CA SER A 220 28.57 -7.91 -22.89
C SER A 220 29.91 -7.33 -22.44
N VAL A 221 30.04 -6.93 -21.17
CA VAL A 221 31.24 -6.32 -20.59
C VAL A 221 32.16 -7.38 -19.97
N SER A 222 31.60 -8.34 -19.24
CA SER A 222 32.39 -9.33 -18.47
C SER A 222 32.32 -10.77 -19.01
N GLY A 223 31.39 -11.06 -19.92
CA GLY A 223 31.14 -12.39 -20.47
C GLY A 223 30.48 -13.37 -19.49
N HIS A 224 29.96 -12.88 -18.35
CA HIS A 224 29.25 -13.73 -17.39
C HIS A 224 27.86 -14.12 -17.91
N THR A 225 27.46 -15.35 -17.60
CA THR A 225 26.17 -15.94 -17.99
C THR A 225 25.06 -15.65 -16.98
N ASP A 226 25.30 -14.79 -15.98
CA ASP A 226 24.23 -14.29 -15.12
C ASP A 226 23.48 -13.12 -15.76
N GLY A 227 23.94 -12.66 -16.93
CA GLY A 227 23.32 -11.58 -17.70
C GLY A 227 23.35 -10.21 -17.01
N ILE A 228 24.13 -10.03 -15.92
CA ILE A 228 24.08 -8.78 -15.16
C ILE A 228 25.38 -7.99 -15.30
N THR A 229 25.33 -6.91 -16.08
CA THR A 229 26.40 -5.92 -16.15
C THR A 229 26.44 -5.08 -14.88
N ARG A 230 27.63 -4.95 -14.29
CA ARG A 230 27.87 -4.17 -13.06
C ARG A 230 29.01 -3.21 -13.30
N LEU A 231 28.70 -1.93 -13.45
CA LEU A 231 29.67 -0.93 -13.82
C LEU A 231 29.63 0.29 -12.91
N ARG A 232 30.79 0.76 -12.45
CA ARG A 232 30.89 2.07 -11.80
C ARG A 232 31.11 3.17 -12.84
N PHE A 233 30.14 4.06 -13.02
CA PHE A 233 30.23 5.19 -13.95
C PHE A 233 29.42 6.39 -13.46
N GLY A 234 29.96 7.59 -13.65
CA GLY A 234 29.64 8.75 -12.82
C GLY A 234 30.52 8.80 -11.56
N ARG A 235 30.87 9.99 -11.11
CA ARG A 235 31.74 10.20 -9.93
C ARG A 235 31.08 11.07 -8.86
N SER A 236 29.85 11.52 -9.12
CA SER A 236 29.03 12.26 -8.18
C SER A 236 27.74 11.49 -7.97
N SER A 237 27.26 11.45 -6.72
CA SER A 237 25.89 11.00 -6.43
C SER A 237 24.87 11.80 -7.23
N THR A 238 25.19 13.07 -7.45
CA THR A 238 24.37 14.06 -8.14
C THR A 238 24.39 13.99 -9.67
N ASP A 239 25.15 13.06 -10.25
CA ASP A 239 25.17 12.90 -11.70
C ASP A 239 23.80 12.37 -12.17
N ILE A 240 23.14 13.08 -13.11
CA ILE A 240 21.83 12.69 -13.66
C ILE A 240 22.05 11.61 -14.73
N PRO A 241 21.51 10.38 -14.60
CA PRO A 241 21.62 9.37 -15.66
C PRO A 241 20.80 9.76 -16.88
N VAL A 242 21.40 9.61 -18.05
CA VAL A 242 20.82 9.97 -19.35
C VAL A 242 21.23 8.96 -20.43
N PRO A 243 21.01 7.65 -20.21
CA PRO A 243 21.39 6.64 -21.19
C PRO A 243 20.61 6.84 -22.50
N ALA A 244 21.31 6.72 -23.62
CA ALA A 244 20.77 6.84 -24.97
C ALA A 244 21.87 6.43 -25.97
N ASP A 245 21.53 6.24 -27.24
CA ASP A 245 22.50 5.91 -28.30
C ASP A 245 23.15 7.19 -28.84
N TYR A 246 24.28 7.64 -28.28
CA TYR A 246 24.98 8.87 -28.68
C TYR A 246 25.98 8.62 -29.82
N ASP A 247 26.44 7.38 -30.02
CA ASP A 247 27.39 7.04 -31.07
C ASP A 247 26.75 6.47 -32.35
N GLY A 248 25.47 6.09 -32.28
CA GLY A 248 24.62 5.64 -33.39
C GLY A 248 24.85 4.17 -33.74
N ASP A 249 25.30 3.34 -32.80
CA ASP A 249 25.56 1.92 -33.02
C ASP A 249 24.35 1.01 -32.76
N GLY A 250 23.23 1.59 -32.36
CA GLY A 250 21.98 0.90 -32.04
C GLY A 250 21.90 0.38 -30.62
N LYS A 251 22.87 0.71 -29.74
CA LYS A 251 22.85 0.37 -28.32
C LYS A 251 22.80 1.62 -27.47
N ALA A 252 22.18 1.50 -26.31
CA ALA A 252 22.20 2.54 -25.30
C ALA A 252 23.59 2.69 -24.69
N ASP A 253 24.14 3.91 -24.75
CA ASP A 253 25.35 4.28 -24.05
C ASP A 253 25.07 4.58 -22.58
N ILE A 254 26.05 4.27 -21.73
CA ILE A 254 25.98 4.64 -20.32
C ILE A 254 26.45 6.10 -20.19
N ALA A 255 25.51 7.01 -19.94
CA ALA A 255 25.78 8.43 -19.90
C ALA A 255 25.24 9.12 -18.63
N VAL A 256 25.96 10.18 -18.22
CA VAL A 256 25.56 11.03 -17.09
C VAL A 256 25.81 12.51 -17.37
N ARG A 257 24.91 13.37 -16.89
CA ARG A 257 25.07 14.84 -16.86
C ARG A 257 25.37 15.28 -15.43
N ARG A 258 26.53 15.93 -15.23
CA ARG A 258 26.94 16.49 -13.93
C ARG A 258 26.46 17.93 -13.78
N PRO A 259 25.54 18.23 -12.85
CA PRO A 259 25.00 19.58 -12.64
C PRO A 259 26.06 20.66 -12.44
N HIS A 260 26.90 20.53 -11.40
CA HIS A 260 27.79 21.61 -10.96
C HIS A 260 28.93 21.97 -11.93
N SER A 261 29.33 21.04 -12.80
CA SER A 261 30.43 21.27 -13.75
C SER A 261 29.97 21.39 -15.20
N TYR A 262 28.67 21.15 -15.45
CA TYR A 262 28.04 21.16 -16.78
C TYR A 262 28.63 20.12 -17.74
N PHE A 263 29.26 19.07 -17.19
CA PHE A 263 29.89 18.03 -18.01
C PHE A 263 28.94 16.88 -18.24
N TRP A 264 28.87 16.44 -19.48
CA TRP A 264 28.33 15.17 -19.91
C TRP A 264 29.50 14.19 -20.02
N TYR A 265 29.32 13.02 -19.42
CA TYR A 265 30.24 11.90 -19.54
C TYR A 265 29.44 10.76 -20.18
N ILE A 266 29.88 10.31 -21.34
CA ILE A 266 29.22 9.26 -22.12
C ILE A 266 30.23 8.16 -22.31
N ARG A 267 29.86 6.93 -21.92
CA ARG A 267 30.65 5.74 -22.22
C ARG A 267 30.02 5.05 -23.41
N ASN A 268 30.66 5.20 -24.56
CA ASN A 268 30.18 4.71 -25.84
C ASN A 268 30.22 3.17 -25.85
N SER A 269 29.13 2.54 -26.23
CA SER A 269 28.93 1.10 -26.42
C SER A 269 29.96 0.52 -27.41
N SER A 270 30.28 1.26 -28.48
CA SER A 270 31.30 0.90 -29.47
C SER A 270 32.74 0.91 -28.93
N GLY A 271 32.97 1.55 -27.78
CA GLY A 271 34.30 1.74 -27.19
C GLY A 271 35.17 2.80 -27.89
N ILE A 272 34.62 3.57 -28.84
CA ILE A 272 35.35 4.60 -29.60
C ILE A 272 34.84 5.98 -29.21
N ASP A 273 35.71 6.88 -28.75
CA ASP A 273 35.35 8.29 -28.60
C ASP A 273 35.25 8.97 -29.99
N THR A 274 34.02 9.31 -30.40
CA THR A 274 33.68 9.84 -31.71
C THR A 274 34.30 11.22 -32.04
N LEU A 275 34.83 11.94 -31.04
CA LEU A 275 35.50 13.24 -31.24
C LEU A 275 37.02 13.17 -31.28
N THR A 276 37.63 12.38 -30.39
CA THR A 276 39.09 12.38 -30.21
C THR A 276 39.77 11.19 -30.87
N GLY A 277 39.02 10.16 -31.23
CA GLY A 277 39.54 8.89 -31.76
C GLY A 277 40.35 8.11 -30.73
N ASN A 278 40.18 8.39 -29.43
CA ASN A 278 40.82 7.65 -28.35
C ASN A 278 40.06 6.36 -28.03
N ASP A 279 40.81 5.31 -27.71
CA ASP A 279 40.30 3.97 -27.36
C ASP A 279 39.86 3.86 -25.89
N ASP A 280 39.71 4.97 -25.14
CA ASP A 280 39.20 4.93 -23.77
C ASP A 280 37.66 4.84 -23.71
N GLY A 281 37.00 5.00 -24.88
CA GLY A 281 35.56 4.82 -25.06
C GLY A 281 34.69 5.78 -24.25
N ILE A 282 35.24 6.90 -23.76
CA ILE A 282 34.50 7.86 -22.93
C ILE A 282 34.56 9.26 -23.53
N SER A 283 33.45 9.70 -24.11
CA SER A 283 33.30 11.08 -24.56
C SER A 283 32.96 12.02 -23.40
N ARG A 284 33.52 13.23 -23.45
CA ARG A 284 33.44 14.23 -22.36
C ARG A 284 33.10 15.60 -22.94
N TYR A 285 31.89 16.07 -22.72
CA TYR A 285 31.39 17.32 -23.29
C TYR A 285 31.02 18.29 -22.18
N GLN A 286 31.51 19.52 -22.26
CA GLN A 286 31.00 20.58 -21.39
C GLN A 286 29.88 21.32 -22.15
N PHE A 287 28.64 20.99 -21.83
CA PHE A 287 27.46 21.54 -22.49
C PHE A 287 26.35 21.84 -21.48
N GLY A 288 25.81 23.05 -21.59
CA GLY A 288 25.10 23.72 -20.50
C GLY A 288 25.97 24.79 -19.82
N LYS A 289 25.34 25.62 -18.98
CA LYS A 289 25.99 26.72 -18.25
C LYS A 289 25.40 26.97 -16.87
N ASN A 290 24.29 26.31 -16.54
CA ASN A 290 23.64 26.42 -15.24
C ASN A 290 23.56 25.02 -14.62
N SER A 291 23.79 24.93 -13.31
CA SER A 291 23.67 23.66 -12.58
C SER A 291 22.24 23.14 -12.67
N ALA A 292 21.26 24.04 -12.69
CA ALA A 292 19.84 23.75 -12.86
C ALA A 292 19.39 23.47 -14.32
N ASP A 293 20.32 23.38 -15.28
CA ASP A 293 19.98 22.96 -16.64
C ASP A 293 19.47 21.50 -16.61
N ILE A 294 18.22 21.26 -17.03
CA ILE A 294 17.60 19.91 -17.08
C ILE A 294 18.03 19.23 -18.38
N PRO A 295 18.66 18.05 -18.34
CA PRO A 295 19.06 17.33 -19.56
C PRO A 295 17.85 16.71 -20.26
N VAL A 296 17.80 16.85 -21.59
CA VAL A 296 16.68 16.42 -22.44
C VAL A 296 17.21 15.82 -23.77
N PRO A 297 18.17 14.88 -23.69
CA PRO A 297 18.82 14.35 -24.89
C PRO A 297 17.80 13.59 -25.76
N ALA A 298 17.93 13.76 -27.07
CA ALA A 298 17.12 13.12 -28.10
C ALA A 298 17.76 13.37 -29.49
N ASP A 299 17.36 12.65 -30.53
CA ASP A 299 17.81 12.91 -31.90
C ASP A 299 16.95 14.04 -32.55
N TYR A 300 17.36 15.30 -32.39
CA TYR A 300 16.61 16.46 -32.89
C TYR A 300 16.94 16.80 -34.35
N ASP A 301 18.03 16.28 -34.91
CA ASP A 301 18.41 16.51 -36.29
C ASP A 301 18.12 15.35 -37.25
N GLY A 302 17.76 14.18 -36.71
CA GLY A 302 17.33 12.98 -37.41
C GLY A 302 18.49 12.18 -38.02
N ASP A 303 19.69 12.30 -37.45
CA ASP A 303 20.89 11.60 -37.94
C ASP A 303 21.08 10.19 -37.36
N GLY A 304 20.16 9.76 -36.49
CA GLY A 304 20.19 8.47 -35.81
C GLY A 304 21.09 8.45 -34.58
N LYS A 305 21.58 9.60 -34.12
CA LYS A 305 22.36 9.74 -32.87
C LYS A 305 21.65 10.67 -31.91
N THR A 306 21.83 10.39 -30.64
CA THR A 306 21.29 11.24 -29.58
C THR A 306 22.06 12.56 -29.49
N ASP A 307 21.36 13.69 -29.61
CA ASP A 307 21.93 15.01 -29.39
C ASP A 307 22.00 15.36 -27.90
N LEU A 308 22.99 16.19 -27.57
CA LEU A 308 23.11 16.78 -26.24
C LEU A 308 22.16 17.98 -26.13
N ALA A 309 21.15 17.89 -25.26
CA ALA A 309 20.23 19.00 -25.07
C ALA A 309 19.96 19.31 -23.59
N VAL A 310 19.77 20.59 -23.30
CA VAL A 310 19.37 21.08 -21.98
C VAL A 310 18.26 22.12 -22.06
N ARG A 311 17.33 22.06 -21.11
CA ARG A 311 16.40 23.14 -20.81
C ARG A 311 16.95 24.00 -19.67
N ARG A 312 17.12 25.29 -19.92
CA ARG A 312 17.56 26.28 -18.93
C ARG A 312 16.40 27.10 -18.42
N LEU A 313 16.23 27.10 -17.09
CA LEU A 313 15.39 28.04 -16.37
C LEU A 313 16.08 29.40 -16.20
N SER A 314 15.32 30.48 -16.33
CA SER A 314 15.78 31.86 -16.11
C SER A 314 14.97 32.51 -15.01
N GLU A 315 15.60 33.35 -14.17
CA GLU A 315 14.93 34.23 -13.19
C GLU A 315 13.81 35.10 -13.81
N ASN A 316 13.84 35.29 -15.13
CA ASN A 316 12.68 35.77 -15.86
C ASN A 316 12.05 34.57 -16.58
N PRO A 317 10.88 34.08 -16.12
CA PRO A 317 10.21 32.91 -16.69
C PRO A 317 9.99 33.02 -18.21
N ASN A 318 9.82 34.24 -18.72
CA ASN A 318 9.66 34.51 -20.15
C ASN A 318 10.92 34.29 -21.00
N ARG A 319 12.04 33.88 -20.38
CA ARG A 319 13.33 33.63 -21.03
C ARG A 319 13.82 32.20 -20.87
N ASN A 320 12.97 31.26 -20.47
CA ASN A 320 13.35 29.85 -20.46
C ASN A 320 13.76 29.40 -21.88
N GLN A 321 14.90 28.71 -21.97
CA GLN A 321 15.56 28.44 -23.25
C GLN A 321 15.98 26.98 -23.35
N TRP A 322 15.78 26.43 -24.54
CA TRP A 322 16.33 25.14 -24.95
C TRP A 322 17.63 25.37 -25.69
N PHE A 323 18.65 24.61 -25.31
CA PHE A 323 19.94 24.57 -25.96
C PHE A 323 20.17 23.14 -26.43
N ILE A 324 20.35 22.95 -27.73
CA ILE A 324 20.58 21.65 -28.35
C ILE A 324 21.92 21.75 -29.07
N LEU A 325 22.82 20.83 -28.79
CA LEU A 325 24.10 20.65 -29.47
C LEU A 325 24.00 19.37 -30.29
N ASN A 326 23.96 19.55 -31.60
CA ASN A 326 23.64 18.49 -32.52
C ASN A 326 24.85 17.62 -32.83
N SER A 327 24.64 16.31 -32.91
CA SER A 327 25.61 15.27 -33.27
C SER A 327 26.24 15.54 -34.64
N SER A 328 25.44 15.98 -35.63
CA SER A 328 25.90 16.32 -36.98
C SER A 328 26.58 17.70 -37.09
N GLY A 329 26.39 18.56 -36.09
CA GLY A 329 26.80 19.96 -36.10
C GLY A 329 25.93 20.89 -36.98
N ILE A 330 24.76 20.44 -37.46
CA ILE A 330 23.84 21.22 -38.30
C ILE A 330 22.60 21.64 -37.49
N ASP A 331 22.33 22.95 -37.36
CA ASP A 331 21.12 23.50 -36.70
C ASP A 331 19.85 23.35 -37.57
N PRO A 332 18.86 22.50 -37.18
CA PRO A 332 17.64 22.24 -37.95
C PRO A 332 16.61 23.38 -37.87
N PHE A 333 16.75 24.31 -36.93
CA PHE A 333 15.76 25.37 -36.69
C PHE A 333 16.17 26.73 -37.25
N HIS A 334 17.46 27.04 -37.30
CA HIS A 334 17.95 28.37 -37.71
C HIS A 334 19.20 28.36 -38.63
N GLY A 335 19.76 27.19 -38.98
CA GLY A 335 20.84 27.09 -39.97
C GLY A 335 22.16 27.77 -39.59
N ASN A 336 22.44 27.95 -38.30
CA ASN A 336 23.70 28.53 -37.81
C ASN A 336 24.86 27.53 -37.88
N ALA A 337 26.08 28.05 -38.12
CA ALA A 337 27.29 27.24 -38.31
C ALA A 337 27.97 26.78 -37.01
N ASP A 338 27.45 27.15 -35.82
CA ASP A 338 28.00 26.69 -34.53
C ASP A 338 27.39 25.36 -34.06
N GLY A 339 26.42 24.81 -34.79
CA GLY A 339 25.76 23.54 -34.47
C GLY A 339 24.94 23.56 -33.18
N ILE A 340 24.69 24.76 -32.60
CA ILE A 340 23.95 24.92 -31.34
C ILE A 340 22.63 25.65 -31.61
N SER A 341 21.54 24.90 -31.56
CA SER A 341 20.18 25.46 -31.62
C SER A 341 19.82 26.11 -30.29
N ARG A 342 19.31 27.35 -30.35
CA ARG A 342 18.87 28.11 -29.16
C ARG A 342 17.46 28.63 -29.39
N MET A 343 16.52 28.25 -28.53
CA MET A 343 15.14 28.71 -28.69
C MET A 343 14.40 28.91 -27.39
N VAL A 344 13.45 29.85 -27.42
CA VAL A 344 12.46 30.05 -26.35
C VAL A 344 11.22 29.27 -26.75
N PHE A 345 10.90 28.22 -26.00
CA PHE A 345 9.80 27.30 -26.31
C PHE A 345 8.63 27.45 -25.33
N SER A 346 8.91 27.40 -24.02
CA SER A 346 7.97 27.73 -22.94
C SER A 346 8.41 29.01 -22.22
N ARG A 347 7.46 29.78 -21.69
CA ARG A 347 7.66 31.05 -20.97
C ARG A 347 7.30 30.98 -19.48
N ASN A 348 7.01 29.78 -18.97
CA ASN A 348 6.69 29.55 -17.57
C ASN A 348 7.79 28.69 -16.95
N GLU A 349 8.25 29.05 -15.75
CA GLU A 349 9.30 28.34 -15.00
C GLU A 349 8.85 26.97 -14.52
N HIS A 350 7.55 26.81 -14.29
CA HIS A 350 6.93 25.55 -13.85
C HIS A 350 6.55 24.59 -14.99
N ASP A 351 6.87 24.93 -16.24
CA ASP A 351 6.68 23.98 -17.34
C ASP A 351 7.85 22.98 -17.34
N ILE A 352 7.57 21.68 -17.16
CA ILE A 352 8.53 20.58 -17.05
C ILE A 352 8.74 19.95 -18.44
N PRO A 353 9.98 19.70 -18.90
CA PRO A 353 10.19 19.05 -20.19
C PRO A 353 9.82 17.57 -20.15
N LEU A 354 9.25 17.06 -21.23
CA LEU A 354 9.18 15.62 -21.47
C LEU A 354 10.57 15.14 -21.90
N ALA A 355 11.06 14.03 -21.33
CA ALA A 355 12.41 13.53 -21.57
C ALA A 355 12.38 12.03 -21.82
N GLN A 356 13.28 11.56 -22.69
CA GLN A 356 13.39 10.16 -23.14
C GLN A 356 13.99 9.22 -22.09
N SER A 357 14.67 9.75 -21.06
CA SER A 357 15.31 8.90 -20.06
C SER A 357 14.45 8.79 -18.80
N PRO A 358 14.14 7.55 -18.34
CA PRO A 358 13.43 7.34 -17.07
C PRO A 358 14.15 7.95 -15.86
N GLY A 359 15.46 8.16 -15.95
CA GLY A 359 16.24 8.91 -14.98
C GLY A 359 15.82 10.38 -14.85
N VAL A 360 15.47 11.05 -15.95
CA VAL A 360 14.96 12.43 -15.92
C VAL A 360 13.50 12.47 -15.48
N LEU A 361 12.69 11.49 -15.88
CA LEU A 361 11.32 11.33 -15.36
C LEU A 361 11.33 11.11 -13.84
N TRP A 362 12.30 10.35 -13.33
CA TRP A 362 12.52 10.16 -11.90
C TRP A 362 12.81 11.48 -11.19
N PHE A 363 13.67 12.36 -11.74
CA PHE A 363 13.92 13.68 -11.15
C PHE A 363 12.69 14.60 -11.14
N ASN A 364 11.72 14.38 -12.03
CA ASN A 364 10.49 15.16 -12.08
C ASN A 364 9.35 14.54 -11.26
N ALA A 365 9.54 13.33 -10.72
CA ALA A 365 8.59 12.73 -9.79
C ALA A 365 8.71 13.40 -8.42
N ASP A 366 7.68 13.22 -7.60
CA ASP A 366 7.57 13.65 -6.21
C ASP A 366 7.21 12.37 -5.44
N LEU A 367 8.22 11.75 -4.82
CA LEU A 367 8.14 10.35 -4.39
C LEU A 367 7.53 10.21 -3.00
N ASP A 368 7.80 11.16 -2.12
CA ASP A 368 7.33 11.28 -0.74
C ASP A 368 6.05 12.15 -0.65
N ARG A 369 5.85 13.12 -1.56
CA ARG A 369 4.66 14.01 -1.69
C ARG A 369 4.51 15.06 -0.63
N ASP A 370 5.62 15.60 -0.20
CA ASP A 370 5.65 16.82 0.57
C ASP A 370 5.34 18.08 -0.29
N GLY A 371 5.31 17.92 -1.62
CA GLY A 371 5.07 18.99 -2.59
C GLY A 371 6.33 19.51 -3.29
N LEU A 372 7.48 18.86 -3.10
CA LEU A 372 8.71 19.08 -3.84
C LEU A 372 8.96 17.92 -4.80
N SER A 373 9.48 18.21 -5.99
CA SER A 373 9.98 17.14 -6.86
C SER A 373 11.32 16.60 -6.35
N ASN A 374 11.65 15.34 -6.68
CA ASN A 374 12.95 14.71 -6.43
C ASN A 374 14.14 15.59 -6.88
N PHE A 375 13.94 16.45 -7.88
CA PHE A 375 14.91 17.44 -8.32
C PHE A 375 15.01 18.68 -7.41
N GLU A 376 13.89 19.18 -6.90
CA GLU A 376 13.85 20.27 -5.92
C GLU A 376 14.47 19.83 -4.60
N GLU A 377 14.13 18.64 -4.13
CA GLU A 377 14.70 18.04 -2.93
C GLU A 377 16.21 17.85 -3.06
N TYR A 378 16.64 17.31 -4.20
CA TYR A 378 18.04 17.24 -4.56
C TYR A 378 18.75 18.62 -4.55
N ARG A 379 18.07 19.72 -4.91
CA ARG A 379 18.65 21.07 -4.86
C ARG A 379 18.80 21.59 -3.43
N LEU A 380 17.88 21.22 -2.56
CA LEU A 380 17.84 21.60 -1.16
C LEU A 380 18.79 20.74 -0.31
N GLY A 381 19.15 19.55 -0.82
CA GLY A 381 19.96 18.59 -0.10
C GLY A 381 19.12 17.65 0.78
N THR A 382 17.81 17.62 0.53
CA THR A 382 16.83 16.82 1.25
C THR A 382 16.70 15.40 0.67
N ASP A 383 16.16 14.48 1.47
CA ASP A 383 15.94 13.09 1.10
C ASP A 383 14.60 12.92 0.38
N PHE A 384 14.66 12.83 -0.94
CA PHE A 384 13.53 12.55 -1.84
C PHE A 384 12.74 11.26 -1.59
N THR A 385 13.02 10.52 -0.53
CA THR A 385 12.21 9.38 -0.08
C THR A 385 11.51 9.63 1.26
N ALA A 386 11.79 10.75 1.92
CA ALA A 386 11.30 11.09 3.24
C ALA A 386 10.59 12.45 3.18
N LEU A 387 9.34 12.47 3.67
CA LEU A 387 8.56 13.71 3.79
C LEU A 387 9.28 14.82 4.54
N ASP A 388 10.14 14.43 5.48
CA ASP A 388 10.79 15.28 6.47
C ASP A 388 12.23 14.76 6.61
N THR A 389 13.18 15.56 6.15
CA THR A 389 14.59 15.17 6.01
C THR A 389 15.36 15.25 7.31
N ASP A 390 15.15 16.28 8.11
CA ASP A 390 15.86 16.48 9.38
C ASP A 390 15.11 15.87 10.57
N GLY A 391 13.86 15.46 10.36
CA GLY A 391 13.07 14.66 11.27
C GLY A 391 12.44 15.47 12.40
N ASP A 392 12.22 16.77 12.21
CA ASP A 392 11.66 17.66 13.22
C ASP A 392 10.11 17.64 13.27
N GLY A 393 9.45 17.07 12.26
CA GLY A 393 8.00 16.94 12.13
C GLY A 393 7.36 17.89 11.13
N LEU A 394 8.10 18.81 10.50
CA LEU A 394 7.67 19.56 9.32
C LEU A 394 8.11 18.83 8.06
N SER A 395 7.26 18.80 7.03
CA SER A 395 7.69 18.23 5.76
C SER A 395 8.62 19.21 5.02
N ASP A 396 9.61 18.73 4.27
CA ASP A 396 10.58 19.58 3.57
C ASP A 396 9.85 20.59 2.66
N GLY A 397 8.78 20.14 2.00
CA GLY A 397 7.92 20.96 1.17
C GLY A 397 7.08 21.96 1.96
N THR A 398 6.70 21.67 3.21
CA THR A 398 6.02 22.63 4.08
C THR A 398 6.99 23.71 4.55
N GLU A 399 8.18 23.32 4.96
CA GLU A 399 9.24 24.25 5.35
C GLU A 399 9.59 25.19 4.21
N VAL A 400 9.82 24.66 3.01
CA VAL A 400 10.22 25.46 1.84
C VAL A 400 9.07 26.31 1.30
N ASN A 401 7.86 25.77 1.19
CA ASN A 401 6.75 26.46 0.54
C ASN A 401 5.91 27.33 1.49
N VAL A 402 5.95 27.07 2.81
CA VAL A 402 5.09 27.73 3.81
C VAL A 402 5.89 28.56 4.80
N TYR A 403 6.77 27.94 5.60
CA TYR A 403 7.42 28.58 6.75
C TYR A 403 8.75 29.27 6.43
N GLN A 404 9.35 28.96 5.29
CA GLN A 404 10.65 29.45 4.84
C GLN A 404 11.81 29.09 5.79
N THR A 405 11.66 27.99 6.52
CA THR A 405 12.69 27.34 7.34
C THR A 405 13.63 26.48 6.48
N ASN A 406 14.69 25.96 7.08
CA ASN A 406 15.71 25.16 6.41
C ASN A 406 15.44 23.66 6.60
N PRO A 407 15.03 22.92 5.56
CA PRO A 407 14.59 21.52 5.65
C PRO A 407 15.71 20.49 5.87
N THR A 408 16.84 20.95 6.40
CA THR A 408 18.00 20.10 6.69
C THR A 408 18.56 20.37 8.09
N GLU A 409 17.90 21.23 8.85
CA GLU A 409 18.29 21.66 10.18
C GLU A 409 17.02 21.78 11.04
N ILE A 410 16.92 20.91 12.04
CA ILE A 410 15.83 20.85 13.03
C ILE A 410 15.53 22.23 13.69
N ASP A 411 16.55 23.09 13.80
CA ASP A 411 16.48 24.44 14.38
C ASP A 411 17.11 25.42 13.37
N SER A 412 16.27 26.14 12.63
CA SER A 412 16.68 26.98 11.52
C SER A 412 17.50 28.20 11.95
N ASP A 413 17.29 28.72 13.16
CA ASP A 413 17.91 29.96 13.62
C ASP A 413 19.01 29.78 14.69
N GLY A 414 19.14 28.57 15.20
CA GLY A 414 20.20 28.09 16.08
C GLY A 414 20.06 28.54 17.54
N ASP A 415 18.85 28.84 18.02
CA ASP A 415 18.61 29.27 19.40
C ASP A 415 18.43 28.11 20.40
N GLY A 416 18.30 26.89 19.89
CA GLY A 416 18.12 25.65 20.63
C GLY A 416 16.66 25.21 20.79
N VAL A 417 15.73 25.76 20.01
CA VAL A 417 14.33 25.33 19.90
C VAL A 417 14.04 24.95 18.44
N ASP A 418 13.41 23.80 18.23
CA ASP A 418 13.13 23.28 16.89
C ASP A 418 12.00 24.08 16.20
N ASP A 419 12.03 24.16 14.87
CA ASP A 419 11.13 24.99 14.07
C ASP A 419 9.62 24.71 14.32
N PRO A 420 9.14 23.45 14.32
CA PRO A 420 7.74 23.14 14.62
C PRO A 420 7.33 23.54 16.04
N LEU A 421 8.24 23.48 17.02
CA LEU A 421 7.95 23.86 18.40
C LEU A 421 7.73 25.37 18.54
N GLU A 422 8.44 26.16 17.75
CA GLU A 422 8.24 27.60 17.69
C GLU A 422 6.93 27.98 17.00
N ILE A 423 6.61 27.33 15.87
CA ILE A 423 5.35 27.53 15.14
C ILE A 423 4.15 27.23 16.03
N GLU A 424 4.19 26.11 16.77
CA GLU A 424 3.13 25.72 17.70
C GLU A 424 3.08 26.62 18.94
N GLY A 425 4.25 27.05 19.43
CA GLY A 425 4.39 28.05 20.50
C GLY A 425 3.95 29.46 20.12
N GLY A 426 3.66 29.71 18.84
CA GLY A 426 3.30 31.02 18.30
C GLY A 426 4.47 32.01 18.28
N SER A 427 5.70 31.50 18.33
CA SER A 427 6.93 32.24 18.06
C SER A 427 7.37 32.08 16.59
N ASP A 428 8.45 32.75 16.20
CA ASP A 428 8.92 32.78 14.81
C ASP A 428 10.14 31.86 14.69
N PRO A 429 10.07 30.75 13.91
CA PRO A 429 11.15 29.75 13.77
C PRO A 429 12.40 30.27 13.05
N ASN A 430 12.44 31.57 12.75
CA ASN A 430 13.57 32.24 12.14
C ASN A 430 14.08 33.41 13.01
N ASP A 431 13.62 33.54 14.26
CA ASP A 431 14.00 34.59 15.22
C ASP A 431 14.35 34.07 16.63
N ASN A 432 15.65 33.87 16.86
CA ASN A 432 16.30 33.43 18.11
C ASN A 432 16.07 34.28 19.38
N SER A 433 15.14 35.25 19.34
CA SER A 433 14.71 36.06 20.47
C SER A 433 13.33 35.69 21.03
N SER A 434 12.69 34.69 20.43
CA SER A 434 11.59 33.85 20.89
C SER A 434 11.90 33.10 22.23
N THR A 435 10.93 32.65 23.06
CA THR A 435 11.25 31.89 24.31
C THR A 435 10.27 30.75 24.66
N ALA A 436 10.78 29.51 24.76
CA ALA A 436 10.07 28.27 25.12
C ALA A 436 9.93 27.98 26.64
N VAL A 437 8.99 27.10 27.04
CA VAL A 437 8.69 26.71 28.44
C VAL A 437 9.31 25.37 28.82
N LEU A 438 10.14 25.32 29.88
CA LEU A 438 10.80 24.10 30.38
C LEU A 438 9.90 23.23 31.27
N VAL A 439 9.90 21.90 31.05
CA VAL A 439 9.21 20.89 31.88
C VAL A 439 9.66 20.93 33.33
N ALA A 440 10.95 21.18 33.59
CA ALA A 440 11.50 21.27 34.94
C ALA A 440 10.86 22.34 35.82
N ASN A 441 10.20 23.34 35.21
CA ASN A 441 9.48 24.40 35.91
C ASN A 441 7.97 24.15 36.01
N LEU A 442 7.46 23.10 35.38
CA LEU A 442 6.06 22.70 35.44
C LEU A 442 5.79 21.97 36.77
N GLN A 443 4.67 22.28 37.41
CA GLN A 443 4.26 21.66 38.67
C GLN A 443 2.81 21.20 38.56
N MET A 444 2.58 19.90 38.66
CA MET A 444 1.24 19.30 38.72
C MET A 444 0.76 19.15 40.16
N ASN A 445 -0.55 19.18 40.33
CA ASN A 445 -1.17 18.95 41.64
C ASN A 445 -1.12 17.49 42.07
N ASP A 446 -1.12 16.56 41.12
CA ASP A 446 -1.03 15.13 41.35
C ASP A 446 0.40 14.64 41.07
N SER A 447 1.01 13.95 42.04
CA SER A 447 2.39 13.47 41.92
C SER A 447 2.53 12.33 40.92
N ALA A 448 1.48 11.53 40.69
CA ALA A 448 1.50 10.47 39.69
C ALA A 448 1.46 11.08 38.29
N LEU A 449 0.61 12.10 38.06
CA LEU A 449 0.61 12.86 36.81
C LEU A 449 1.96 13.57 36.56
N GLN A 450 2.54 14.19 37.60
CA GLN A 450 3.88 14.76 37.51
C GLN A 450 4.91 13.70 37.10
N GLN A 451 4.80 12.48 37.63
CA GLN A 451 5.73 11.41 37.31
C GLN A 451 5.57 10.93 35.87
N CYS A 452 4.35 10.85 35.34
CA CYS A 452 4.15 10.57 33.92
C CYS A 452 4.89 11.59 33.04
N ILE A 453 4.73 12.88 33.35
CA ILE A 453 5.37 13.97 32.61
C ILE A 453 6.90 13.88 32.72
N VAL A 454 7.44 13.52 33.88
CA VAL A 454 8.89 13.33 34.05
C VAL A 454 9.39 12.11 33.27
N ASN A 455 8.57 11.07 33.13
CA ASN A 455 8.92 9.84 32.41
C ASN A 455 8.94 10.02 30.88
N THR A 456 8.43 11.12 30.33
CA THR A 456 8.57 11.42 28.90
C THR A 456 10.00 11.80 28.53
N GLU A 457 10.84 12.11 29.52
CA GLU A 457 12.22 12.63 29.35
C GLU A 457 12.30 13.97 28.60
N ALA A 458 11.14 14.61 28.32
CA ALA A 458 11.05 15.90 27.64
C ALA A 458 11.68 17.03 28.47
N VAL A 459 12.39 17.92 27.79
CA VAL A 459 13.01 19.11 28.37
C VAL A 459 12.06 20.30 28.30
N LEU A 460 11.32 20.43 27.19
CA LEU A 460 10.33 21.48 26.95
C LEU A 460 8.89 20.94 27.01
N VAL A 461 7.97 21.79 27.45
CA VAL A 461 6.54 21.44 27.55
C VAL A 461 5.94 21.16 26.16
N ALA A 462 6.46 21.82 25.12
CA ALA A 462 6.03 21.64 23.74
C ALA A 462 6.46 20.28 23.14
N GLU A 463 7.51 19.63 23.66
CA GLU A 463 7.91 18.29 23.21
C GLU A 463 6.90 17.19 23.61
N ILE A 464 6.01 17.48 24.55
CA ILE A 464 5.02 16.52 25.06
C ILE A 464 3.78 16.56 24.18
N THR A 465 3.84 15.86 23.04
CA THR A 465 2.71 15.69 22.11
C THR A 465 1.85 14.45 22.43
N GLU A 466 2.40 13.50 23.17
CA GLU A 466 1.73 12.29 23.64
C GLU A 466 2.05 12.04 25.12
N LEU A 467 1.01 11.76 25.92
CA LEU A 467 1.16 11.47 27.35
C LEU A 467 0.34 10.24 27.74
N GLU A 468 1.06 9.18 28.13
CA GLU A 468 0.48 7.93 28.64
C GLU A 468 0.57 7.86 30.17
N CYS A 469 -0.58 7.74 30.83
CA CYS A 469 -0.73 7.70 32.29
C CYS A 469 -1.75 6.64 32.71
N ARG A 470 -1.58 5.38 32.25
CA ARG A 470 -2.54 4.29 32.54
C ARG A 470 -2.32 3.67 33.92
N GLU A 471 -3.38 3.40 34.66
CA GLU A 471 -3.32 2.68 35.95
C GLU A 471 -2.46 3.33 37.04
N GLU A 472 -2.25 4.65 36.98
CA GLU A 472 -1.34 5.39 37.87
C GLU A 472 -2.01 5.93 39.17
N ASN A 473 -3.31 5.67 39.35
CA ASN A 473 -4.15 6.20 40.44
C ASN A 473 -4.24 7.74 40.49
N ILE A 474 -4.22 8.39 39.32
CA ILE A 474 -4.37 9.86 39.21
C ILE A 474 -5.79 10.26 39.64
N THR A 475 -5.89 11.36 40.39
CA THR A 475 -7.17 11.90 40.88
C THR A 475 -7.42 13.35 40.48
N ASP A 476 -6.36 14.13 40.25
CA ASP A 476 -6.42 15.54 39.86
C ASP A 476 -5.53 15.76 38.63
N ILE A 477 -6.12 16.22 37.53
CA ILE A 477 -5.40 16.55 36.30
C ILE A 477 -5.13 18.04 36.13
N SER A 478 -5.36 18.87 37.16
CA SER A 478 -5.08 20.30 37.11
C SER A 478 -3.59 20.56 36.83
N GLY A 479 -3.33 21.48 35.90
CA GLY A 479 -2.01 21.78 35.36
C GLY A 479 -1.74 21.13 34.00
N ILE A 480 -2.52 20.12 33.61
CA ILE A 480 -2.40 19.45 32.30
C ILE A 480 -2.71 20.41 31.14
N GLU A 481 -3.52 21.45 31.39
CA GLU A 481 -3.84 22.51 30.40
C GLU A 481 -2.61 23.31 29.93
N HIS A 482 -1.48 23.18 30.62
CA HIS A 482 -0.22 23.77 30.21
C HIS A 482 0.51 22.98 29.12
N LEU A 483 0.17 21.71 28.91
CA LEU A 483 0.71 20.86 27.84
C LEU A 483 0.02 21.21 26.52
N THR A 484 0.33 22.39 25.98
CA THR A 484 -0.41 22.98 24.85
C THR A 484 -0.21 22.25 23.52
N ALA A 485 0.89 21.48 23.41
CA ALA A 485 1.23 20.67 22.24
C ALA A 485 0.62 19.25 22.26
N LEU A 486 -0.14 18.92 23.31
CA LEU A 486 -0.62 17.55 23.50
C LEU A 486 -1.70 17.20 22.47
N LEU A 487 -1.38 16.25 21.59
CA LEU A 487 -2.27 15.68 20.59
C LEU A 487 -2.91 14.38 21.08
N LYS A 488 -2.22 13.62 21.92
CA LYS A 488 -2.71 12.34 22.46
C LYS A 488 -2.59 12.28 23.98
N LEU A 489 -3.69 11.94 24.63
CA LEU A 489 -3.76 11.81 26.07
C LEU A 489 -4.45 10.51 26.49
N ASP A 490 -3.72 9.68 27.22
CA ASP A 490 -4.24 8.45 27.77
C ASP A 490 -4.22 8.44 29.29
N LEU A 491 -5.42 8.44 29.88
CA LEU A 491 -5.66 8.42 31.31
C LEU A 491 -6.50 7.20 31.71
N TRP A 492 -6.42 6.10 30.95
CA TRP A 492 -7.19 4.88 31.16
C TRP A 492 -6.98 4.31 32.58
N SER A 493 -8.08 3.92 33.23
CA SER A 493 -8.11 3.28 34.55
C SER A 493 -7.41 4.08 35.66
N ASN A 494 -7.88 5.30 35.88
CA ASN A 494 -7.48 6.13 37.01
C ASN A 494 -8.69 6.40 37.94
N SER A 495 -8.62 7.43 38.78
CA SER A 495 -9.69 7.85 39.68
C SER A 495 -10.11 9.30 39.43
N ILE A 496 -10.10 9.71 38.16
CA ILE A 496 -10.37 11.09 37.71
C ILE A 496 -11.88 11.33 37.66
N ALA A 497 -12.37 12.30 38.41
CA ALA A 497 -13.78 12.70 38.37
C ALA A 497 -14.00 14.04 37.66
N ASP A 498 -13.05 14.97 37.81
CA ASP A 498 -13.08 16.31 37.24
C ASP A 498 -12.17 16.38 36.02
N ILE A 499 -12.77 16.58 34.85
CA ILE A 499 -12.07 16.74 33.57
C ILE A 499 -12.10 18.19 33.05
N SER A 500 -12.49 19.16 33.89
CA SER A 500 -12.52 20.56 33.51
C SER A 500 -11.19 21.14 32.99
N PRO A 501 -10.01 20.67 33.42
CA PRO A 501 -8.73 21.11 32.83
C PRO A 501 -8.61 20.82 31.33
N LEU A 502 -9.28 19.77 30.82
CA LEU A 502 -9.22 19.42 29.40
C LEU A 502 -9.88 20.45 28.48
N ALA A 503 -10.76 21.32 29.00
CA ALA A 503 -11.51 22.27 28.19
C ALA A 503 -10.63 23.25 27.38
N ALA A 504 -9.38 23.45 27.78
CA ALA A 504 -8.42 24.32 27.10
C ALA A 504 -7.54 23.59 26.06
N MET A 505 -7.60 22.27 25.98
CA MET A 505 -6.67 21.43 25.20
C MET A 505 -7.20 21.18 23.78
N LEU A 506 -7.44 22.25 23.03
CA LEU A 506 -8.17 22.21 21.75
C LEU A 506 -7.46 21.47 20.62
N GLN A 507 -6.15 21.18 20.76
CA GLN A 507 -5.35 20.43 19.78
C GLN A 507 -5.48 18.91 19.95
N LEU A 508 -6.11 18.42 21.02
CA LEU A 508 -6.24 16.99 21.25
C LEU A 508 -6.95 16.29 20.08
N GLU A 509 -6.28 15.27 19.57
CA GLU A 509 -6.77 14.38 18.51
C GLU A 509 -7.21 13.02 19.09
N ASN A 510 -6.50 12.48 20.07
CA ASN A 510 -6.83 11.19 20.68
C ASN A 510 -6.95 11.32 22.20
N LEU A 511 -8.09 10.90 22.75
CA LEU A 511 -8.38 11.03 24.18
C LEU A 511 -8.98 9.75 24.76
N HIS A 512 -8.25 9.11 25.68
CA HIS A 512 -8.69 7.89 26.37
C HIS A 512 -8.93 8.18 27.85
N LEU A 513 -10.19 8.13 28.28
CA LEU A 513 -10.63 8.44 29.65
C LEU A 513 -11.37 7.28 30.32
N SER A 514 -11.37 6.11 29.69
CA SER A 514 -12.10 4.92 30.13
C SER A 514 -11.72 4.48 31.55
N HIS A 515 -12.66 3.84 32.26
CA HIS A 515 -12.54 3.37 33.64
C HIS A 515 -12.18 4.49 34.62
N ASN A 516 -12.84 5.64 34.49
CA ASN A 516 -12.75 6.76 35.43
C ASN A 516 -14.14 7.17 35.92
N PRO A 517 -14.31 7.63 37.18
CA PRO A 517 -15.59 8.06 37.74
C PRO A 517 -16.05 9.45 37.24
N ILE A 518 -15.90 9.73 35.94
CA ILE A 518 -16.29 10.98 35.29
C ILE A 518 -17.80 11.06 35.22
N THR A 519 -18.38 12.19 35.62
CA THR A 519 -19.84 12.41 35.63
C THR A 519 -20.30 13.54 34.71
N ASP A 520 -19.42 14.48 34.36
CA ASP A 520 -19.72 15.65 33.54
C ASP A 520 -18.80 15.68 32.31
N LEU A 521 -19.38 15.50 31.13
CA LEU A 521 -18.66 15.52 29.85
C LEU A 521 -18.70 16.88 29.15
N SER A 522 -19.34 17.91 29.74
CA SER A 522 -19.54 19.22 29.08
C SER A 522 -18.23 19.89 28.66
N TYR A 523 -17.14 19.61 29.36
CA TYR A 523 -15.80 20.11 29.09
C TYR A 523 -15.16 19.53 27.81
N LEU A 524 -15.70 18.44 27.25
CA LEU A 524 -15.24 17.87 25.98
C LEU A 524 -15.79 18.60 24.76
N SER A 525 -16.87 19.39 24.91
CA SER A 525 -17.61 19.96 23.78
C SER A 525 -16.81 20.90 22.86
N GLY A 526 -15.68 21.43 23.33
CA GLY A 526 -14.77 22.29 22.57
C GLY A 526 -13.65 21.55 21.84
N LEU A 527 -13.46 20.25 22.08
CA LEU A 527 -12.33 19.45 21.57
C LEU A 527 -12.59 18.94 20.14
N VAL A 528 -12.92 19.86 19.23
CA VAL A 528 -13.43 19.55 17.88
C VAL A 528 -12.41 18.87 16.97
N ASN A 529 -11.12 18.85 17.35
CA ASN A 529 -10.05 18.15 16.62
C ASN A 529 -9.94 16.66 16.98
N LEU A 530 -10.74 16.17 17.95
CA LEU A 530 -10.71 14.76 18.31
C LEU A 530 -11.06 13.86 17.12
N ASN A 531 -10.12 12.98 16.79
CA ASN A 531 -10.23 11.86 15.86
C ASN A 531 -10.62 10.57 16.58
N GLU A 532 -10.13 10.36 17.81
CA GLU A 532 -10.43 9.19 18.62
C GLU A 532 -10.84 9.57 20.05
N LEU A 533 -11.94 8.99 20.53
CA LEU A 533 -12.42 9.17 21.89
C LEU A 533 -12.87 7.85 22.52
N SER A 534 -12.36 7.55 23.70
CA SER A 534 -12.68 6.32 24.44
C SER A 534 -13.18 6.62 25.86
N LEU A 535 -14.46 6.30 26.11
CA LEU A 535 -15.20 6.55 27.34
C LEU A 535 -15.86 5.27 27.88
N VAL A 536 -15.14 4.16 27.98
CA VAL A 536 -15.66 2.88 28.49
C VAL A 536 -15.85 2.94 30.00
N GLU A 537 -17.00 2.46 30.49
CA GLU A 537 -17.29 2.32 31.94
C GLU A 537 -17.01 3.61 32.74
N ILE A 538 -17.64 4.71 32.34
CA ILE A 538 -17.64 5.97 33.09
C ILE A 538 -18.94 6.14 33.89
N SER A 539 -19.02 7.17 34.74
CA SER A 539 -20.20 7.45 35.58
C SER A 539 -21.17 8.48 34.98
N ALA A 540 -20.88 9.03 33.79
CA ALA A 540 -21.72 9.99 33.11
C ALA A 540 -22.97 9.31 32.54
N THR A 541 -24.07 10.06 32.46
CA THR A 541 -25.36 9.60 31.93
C THR A 541 -25.78 10.34 30.66
N ASP A 542 -25.16 11.48 30.40
CA ASP A 542 -25.44 12.39 29.29
C ASP A 542 -24.19 12.56 28.42
N ILE A 543 -24.38 12.42 27.11
CA ILE A 543 -23.34 12.59 26.08
C ILE A 543 -23.64 13.74 25.11
N SER A 544 -24.54 14.67 25.47
CA SER A 544 -24.87 15.82 24.62
C SER A 544 -23.65 16.67 24.24
N ALA A 545 -22.60 16.63 25.05
CA ALA A 545 -21.34 17.32 24.78
C ALA A 545 -20.63 16.82 23.51
N LEU A 546 -20.90 15.59 23.07
CA LEU A 546 -20.22 14.98 21.92
C LEU A 546 -20.74 15.49 20.57
N VAL A 547 -21.89 16.17 20.53
CA VAL A 547 -22.59 16.56 19.28
C VAL A 547 -21.73 17.38 18.31
N ASN A 548 -20.75 18.14 18.82
CA ASN A 548 -19.89 19.00 18.00
C ASN A 548 -18.56 18.35 17.59
N LEU A 549 -18.29 17.11 18.03
CA LEU A 549 -17.03 16.42 17.77
C LEU A 549 -17.03 15.75 16.39
N THR A 550 -17.39 16.51 15.35
CA THR A 550 -17.73 16.00 14.02
C THR A 550 -16.54 15.44 13.22
N ASN A 551 -15.30 15.60 13.73
CA ASN A 551 -14.09 15.00 13.17
C ASN A 551 -13.78 13.60 13.74
N LEU A 552 -14.57 13.11 14.69
CA LEU A 552 -14.37 11.78 15.25
C LEU A 552 -14.46 10.70 14.16
N HIS A 553 -13.41 9.90 14.10
CA HIS A 553 -13.30 8.70 13.27
C HIS A 553 -13.53 7.43 14.09
N SER A 554 -13.13 7.42 15.36
CA SER A 554 -13.28 6.29 16.27
C SER A 554 -13.90 6.74 17.60
N LEU A 555 -15.00 6.09 17.99
CA LEU A 555 -15.70 6.37 19.24
C LEU A 555 -16.01 5.07 19.99
N ASN A 556 -15.49 4.95 21.20
CA ASN A 556 -15.71 3.81 22.07
C ASN A 556 -16.50 4.20 23.32
N LEU A 557 -17.73 3.71 23.39
CA LEU A 557 -18.69 3.94 24.48
C LEU A 557 -19.13 2.61 25.11
N ASN A 558 -18.31 1.57 25.06
CA ASN A 558 -18.66 0.26 25.63
C ASN A 558 -19.00 0.33 27.12
N SER A 559 -19.88 -0.54 27.58
CA SER A 559 -20.23 -0.74 28.98
C SER A 559 -20.69 0.54 29.70
N ASN A 560 -21.35 1.44 28.98
CA ASN A 560 -22.07 2.56 29.58
C ASN A 560 -23.57 2.29 29.59
N ASN A 561 -24.34 3.21 30.13
CA ASN A 561 -25.80 3.15 30.08
C ASN A 561 -26.34 4.57 30.00
N PHE A 562 -25.96 5.28 28.92
CA PHE A 562 -26.40 6.65 28.70
C PHE A 562 -27.91 6.71 28.47
N GLU A 563 -28.53 7.81 28.88
CA GLU A 563 -29.99 7.97 28.75
C GLU A 563 -30.41 8.22 27.29
N ASP A 564 -29.53 8.84 26.50
CA ASP A 564 -29.79 9.24 25.12
C ASP A 564 -28.52 9.12 24.25
N TYR A 565 -28.64 8.40 23.13
CA TYR A 565 -27.57 8.22 22.15
C TYR A 565 -27.76 9.04 20.87
N SER A 566 -28.83 9.85 20.78
CA SER A 566 -29.07 10.71 19.60
C SER A 566 -27.94 11.68 19.27
N PRO A 567 -27.09 12.18 20.22
CA PRO A 567 -25.96 13.03 19.87
C PRO A 567 -24.96 12.39 18.88
N ILE A 568 -24.93 11.06 18.78
CA ILE A 568 -24.06 10.33 17.84
C ILE A 568 -24.52 10.53 16.38
N GLU A 569 -25.80 10.85 16.13
CA GLU A 569 -26.36 11.01 14.77
C GLU A 569 -25.63 12.08 13.94
N GLU A 570 -25.02 13.08 14.60
CA GLU A 570 -24.28 14.18 13.98
C GLU A 570 -22.82 13.80 13.62
N LEU A 571 -22.31 12.68 14.12
CA LEU A 571 -20.91 12.25 13.98
C LEU A 571 -20.67 11.49 12.67
N THR A 572 -21.04 12.09 11.53
CA THR A 572 -21.12 11.41 10.23
C THR A 572 -19.76 10.96 9.64
N GLN A 573 -18.64 11.40 10.22
CA GLN A 573 -17.29 10.97 9.84
C GLN A 573 -16.82 9.70 10.56
N LEU A 574 -17.61 9.18 11.52
CA LEU A 574 -17.27 7.95 12.24
C LEU A 574 -17.05 6.79 11.27
N ARG A 575 -15.90 6.14 11.44
CA ARG A 575 -15.54 4.88 10.78
C ARG A 575 -15.65 3.70 11.74
N GLU A 576 -15.38 3.92 13.02
CA GLU A 576 -15.43 2.89 14.05
C GLU A 576 -16.32 3.34 15.22
N LEU A 577 -17.30 2.50 15.56
CA LEU A 577 -18.20 2.77 16.68
C LEU A 577 -18.38 1.51 17.55
N TYR A 578 -18.06 1.65 18.83
CA TYR A 578 -18.17 0.58 19.81
C TYR A 578 -19.20 0.94 20.87
N LEU A 579 -20.28 0.15 20.92
CA LEU A 579 -21.46 0.32 21.76
C LEU A 579 -21.81 -0.99 22.50
N ARG A 580 -20.81 -1.83 22.79
CA ARG A 580 -21.01 -3.12 23.48
C ARG A 580 -21.58 -2.93 24.89
N ASN A 581 -22.48 -3.81 25.33
CA ASN A 581 -23.01 -3.87 26.70
C ASN A 581 -23.66 -2.55 27.18
N ASN A 582 -24.43 -1.86 26.33
CA ASN A 582 -25.08 -0.59 26.64
C ASN A 582 -26.60 -0.70 26.89
N GLN A 583 -27.15 -1.91 26.92
CA GLN A 583 -28.59 -2.16 27.06
C GLN A 583 -29.46 -1.52 25.96
N LEU A 584 -28.86 -1.16 24.82
CA LEU A 584 -29.54 -0.50 23.70
C LEU A 584 -30.66 -1.36 23.14
N SER A 585 -31.78 -0.75 22.79
CA SER A 585 -32.87 -1.41 22.05
C SER A 585 -33.26 -0.65 20.80
N ASP A 586 -33.12 0.68 20.82
CA ASP A 586 -33.24 1.57 19.67
C ASP A 586 -31.85 1.95 19.17
N ILE A 587 -31.66 1.86 17.85
CA ILE A 587 -30.44 2.22 17.15
C ILE A 587 -30.68 3.17 15.96
N ALA A 588 -31.79 3.92 15.97
CA ALA A 588 -32.18 4.83 14.89
C ALA A 588 -31.09 5.87 14.54
N MET A 589 -30.32 6.31 15.54
CA MET A 589 -29.21 7.27 15.37
C MET A 589 -28.11 6.78 14.42
N LEU A 590 -28.01 5.46 14.17
CA LEU A 590 -27.01 4.92 13.25
C LEU A 590 -27.33 5.18 11.78
N SER A 591 -28.58 5.51 11.44
CA SER A 591 -29.04 5.60 10.05
C SER A 591 -28.35 6.69 9.21
N SER A 592 -27.77 7.71 9.85
CA SER A 592 -27.01 8.80 9.21
C SER A 592 -25.52 8.50 9.01
N LEU A 593 -24.98 7.46 9.64
CA LEU A 593 -23.53 7.24 9.79
C LEU A 593 -22.94 6.45 8.62
N SER A 594 -23.16 6.91 7.39
CA SER A 594 -22.82 6.16 6.17
C SER A 594 -21.33 5.83 6.00
N SER A 595 -20.44 6.52 6.72
CA SER A 595 -18.98 6.32 6.69
C SER A 595 -18.50 5.17 7.58
N LEU A 596 -19.39 4.58 8.40
CA LEU A 596 -19.03 3.50 9.31
C LEU A 596 -18.46 2.31 8.53
N TRP A 597 -17.27 1.90 8.93
CA TRP A 597 -16.57 0.72 8.44
C TRP A 597 -16.66 -0.44 9.44
N GLN A 598 -16.66 -0.13 10.73
CA GLN A 598 -16.74 -1.11 11.83
C GLN A 598 -17.76 -0.67 12.89
N LEU A 599 -18.65 -1.58 13.24
CA LEU A 599 -19.71 -1.37 14.23
C LEU A 599 -19.81 -2.55 15.18
N ASN A 600 -19.63 -2.28 16.48
CA ASN A 600 -19.80 -3.27 17.54
C ASN A 600 -20.99 -2.93 18.43
N LEU A 601 -22.04 -3.75 18.34
CA LEU A 601 -23.28 -3.64 19.11
C LEU A 601 -23.50 -4.86 20.02
N GLN A 602 -22.45 -5.60 20.35
CA GLN A 602 -22.55 -6.83 21.14
C GLN A 602 -23.22 -6.60 22.51
N GLY A 603 -24.02 -7.54 22.99
CA GLY A 603 -24.51 -7.55 24.37
C GLY A 603 -25.54 -6.45 24.66
N ASN A 604 -26.38 -6.12 23.69
CA ASN A 604 -27.47 -5.16 23.82
C ASN A 604 -28.83 -5.88 23.77
N ASN A 605 -29.91 -5.12 23.80
CA ASN A 605 -31.30 -5.59 23.72
C ASN A 605 -31.93 -5.25 22.36
N ILE A 606 -31.14 -5.22 21.29
CA ILE A 606 -31.58 -4.79 19.96
C ILE A 606 -32.48 -5.86 19.35
N THR A 607 -33.60 -5.42 18.77
CA THR A 607 -34.56 -6.30 18.07
C THR A 607 -34.76 -5.88 16.61
N ASP A 608 -34.73 -4.57 16.34
CA ASP A 608 -34.87 -4.00 15.00
C ASP A 608 -33.52 -3.44 14.52
N ILE A 609 -33.04 -3.99 13.40
CA ILE A 609 -31.81 -3.55 12.73
C ILE A 609 -32.06 -2.85 11.40
N SER A 610 -33.31 -2.51 11.08
CA SER A 610 -33.65 -1.74 9.88
C SER A 610 -32.92 -0.40 9.75
N PRO A 611 -32.50 0.31 10.83
CA PRO A 611 -31.67 1.51 10.70
C PRO A 611 -30.31 1.29 10.01
N LEU A 612 -29.81 0.05 9.96
CA LEU A 612 -28.52 -0.27 9.33
C LEU A 612 -28.54 -0.24 7.79
N LYS A 613 -29.72 -0.13 7.17
CA LYS A 613 -29.90 -0.21 5.70
C LYS A 613 -29.01 0.77 4.90
N GLY A 614 -28.70 1.92 5.46
CA GLY A 614 -27.95 3.00 4.79
C GLY A 614 -26.41 2.88 4.87
N LEU A 615 -25.88 1.91 5.61
CA LEU A 615 -24.46 1.85 5.97
C LEU A 615 -23.60 1.17 4.89
N GLN A 616 -23.46 1.80 3.73
CA GLN A 616 -22.83 1.18 2.55
C GLN A 616 -21.30 1.01 2.62
N SER A 617 -20.64 1.56 3.65
CA SER A 617 -19.21 1.34 3.91
C SER A 617 -18.95 0.29 4.99
N LEU A 618 -20.00 -0.25 5.63
CA LEU A 618 -19.88 -1.14 6.77
C LEU A 618 -19.31 -2.49 6.35
N TYR A 619 -18.11 -2.78 6.82
CA TYR A 619 -17.38 -3.99 6.50
C TYR A 619 -17.41 -4.99 7.66
N LEU A 620 -17.32 -4.53 8.91
CA LEU A 620 -17.41 -5.36 10.10
C LEU A 620 -18.62 -5.00 10.96
N LEU A 621 -19.51 -5.98 11.14
CA LEU A 621 -20.70 -5.85 12.00
C LEU A 621 -20.73 -6.94 13.06
N ASN A 622 -20.63 -6.54 14.33
CA ASN A 622 -20.77 -7.43 15.48
C ASN A 622 -22.11 -7.16 16.19
N LEU A 623 -23.00 -8.15 16.14
CA LEU A 623 -24.35 -8.16 16.73
C LEU A 623 -24.52 -9.26 17.78
N ILE A 624 -23.43 -9.85 18.27
CA ILE A 624 -23.44 -10.97 19.24
C ILE A 624 -24.31 -10.62 20.46
N ASP A 625 -25.00 -11.61 21.02
CA ASP A 625 -25.78 -11.47 22.27
C ASP A 625 -26.83 -10.34 22.20
N ASN A 626 -27.66 -10.33 21.14
CA ASN A 626 -28.82 -9.43 20.99
C ASN A 626 -30.14 -10.22 20.88
N GLN A 627 -31.26 -9.50 20.72
CA GLN A 627 -32.61 -10.08 20.59
C GLN A 627 -33.13 -10.03 19.14
N ILE A 628 -32.22 -10.13 18.18
CA ILE A 628 -32.52 -9.98 16.74
C ILE A 628 -33.11 -11.28 16.20
N SER A 629 -34.29 -11.20 15.60
CA SER A 629 -34.94 -12.33 14.92
C SER A 629 -35.14 -12.10 13.42
N ASP A 630 -35.16 -10.84 12.97
CA ASP A 630 -35.35 -10.45 11.57
C ASP A 630 -34.06 -9.80 11.06
N ILE A 631 -33.47 -10.42 10.03
CA ILE A 631 -32.24 -9.96 9.37
C ILE A 631 -32.46 -9.60 7.90
N SER A 632 -33.70 -9.33 7.49
CA SER A 632 -34.07 -8.98 6.12
C SER A 632 -33.34 -7.75 5.55
N VAL A 633 -32.77 -6.90 6.41
CA VAL A 633 -31.97 -5.75 6.00
C VAL A 633 -30.57 -6.11 5.49
N MET A 634 -30.02 -7.27 5.87
CA MET A 634 -28.60 -7.59 5.62
C MET A 634 -28.16 -7.47 4.16
N PRO A 635 -28.94 -7.95 3.15
CA PRO A 635 -28.55 -7.85 1.73
C PRO A 635 -28.38 -6.42 1.20
N GLU A 636 -28.94 -5.43 1.91
CA GLU A 636 -28.80 -4.01 1.54
C GLU A 636 -27.40 -3.47 1.91
N ILE A 637 -26.68 -4.14 2.83
CA ILE A 637 -25.35 -3.77 3.34
C ILE A 637 -24.27 -4.54 2.57
N LYS A 638 -24.14 -4.24 1.27
CA LYS A 638 -23.31 -5.01 0.32
C LYS A 638 -21.81 -5.02 0.62
N SER A 639 -21.32 -4.15 1.50
CA SER A 639 -19.91 -4.01 1.86
C SER A 639 -19.44 -4.99 2.94
N LEU A 640 -20.34 -5.74 3.59
CA LEU A 640 -19.98 -6.60 4.73
C LEU A 640 -18.97 -7.68 4.34
N GLY A 641 -17.80 -7.67 4.97
CA GLY A 641 -16.84 -8.79 4.92
C GLY A 641 -16.85 -9.64 6.19
N HIS A 642 -17.26 -9.04 7.32
CA HIS A 642 -17.39 -9.70 8.62
C HIS A 642 -18.77 -9.51 9.23
N LEU A 643 -19.41 -10.63 9.61
CA LEU A 643 -20.70 -10.63 10.29
C LEU A 643 -20.69 -11.61 11.46
N TYR A 644 -21.00 -11.10 12.66
CA TYR A 644 -21.17 -11.91 13.87
C TYR A 644 -22.60 -11.78 14.38
N LEU A 645 -23.35 -12.87 14.39
CA LEU A 645 -24.75 -12.94 14.83
C LEU A 645 -24.94 -13.81 16.07
N ASP A 646 -23.85 -14.23 16.72
CA ASP A 646 -23.86 -15.29 17.72
C ASP A 646 -24.90 -15.06 18.83
N ASN A 647 -25.49 -16.15 19.31
CA ASN A 647 -26.48 -16.18 20.40
C ASN A 647 -27.70 -15.25 20.19
N SER A 648 -28.03 -14.90 18.95
CA SER A 648 -29.27 -14.17 18.62
C SER A 648 -30.41 -15.13 18.25
N PRO A 649 -31.69 -14.81 18.50
CA PRO A 649 -32.83 -15.67 18.16
C PRO A 649 -33.19 -15.64 16.65
N VAL A 650 -32.18 -15.64 15.76
CA VAL A 650 -32.37 -15.64 14.30
C VAL A 650 -32.73 -17.04 13.82
N LEU A 651 -33.91 -17.17 13.21
CA LEU A 651 -34.40 -18.46 12.68
C LEU A 651 -34.31 -18.57 11.15
N ASP A 652 -34.35 -17.44 10.45
CA ASP A 652 -34.34 -17.40 8.99
C ASP A 652 -33.04 -16.74 8.49
N LEU A 653 -32.19 -17.54 7.86
CA LEU A 653 -30.92 -17.11 7.26
C LEU A 653 -31.02 -16.92 5.75
N SER A 654 -32.22 -16.98 5.16
CA SER A 654 -32.39 -16.69 3.74
C SER A 654 -31.92 -15.29 3.34
N PRO A 655 -31.97 -14.24 4.19
CA PRO A 655 -31.37 -12.96 3.81
C PRO A 655 -29.86 -13.05 3.62
N VAL A 656 -29.13 -13.81 4.43
CA VAL A 656 -27.68 -14.00 4.23
C VAL A 656 -27.41 -14.67 2.87
N ALA A 657 -28.29 -15.56 2.41
CA ALA A 657 -28.19 -16.20 1.10
C ALA A 657 -28.15 -15.19 -0.07
N GLU A 658 -28.86 -14.08 0.05
CA GLU A 658 -29.05 -13.13 -1.06
C GLU A 658 -27.78 -12.37 -1.44
N PHE A 659 -26.73 -12.40 -0.63
CA PHE A 659 -25.40 -11.87 -0.99
C PHE A 659 -24.81 -12.58 -2.22
N GLY A 660 -25.17 -13.85 -2.45
CA GLY A 660 -24.77 -14.62 -3.62
C GLY A 660 -23.36 -15.22 -3.53
N SER A 661 -22.99 -15.98 -4.56
CA SER A 661 -21.81 -16.84 -4.57
C SER A 661 -20.47 -16.12 -4.71
N GLU A 662 -20.48 -14.95 -5.36
CA GLU A 662 -19.29 -14.12 -5.59
C GLU A 662 -18.95 -13.23 -4.39
N HIS A 663 -19.84 -13.13 -3.40
CA HIS A 663 -19.61 -12.29 -2.23
C HIS A 663 -18.54 -12.89 -1.33
N ARG A 664 -17.51 -12.09 -1.02
CA ARG A 664 -16.37 -12.52 -0.23
C ARG A 664 -16.61 -12.24 1.25
N TRP A 665 -16.84 -13.30 2.01
CA TRP A 665 -16.87 -13.25 3.47
C TRP A 665 -15.48 -13.53 4.03
N ASP A 666 -14.86 -12.52 4.61
CA ASP A 666 -13.60 -12.72 5.34
C ASP A 666 -13.86 -13.41 6.70
N GLY A 667 -15.04 -13.21 7.31
CA GLY A 667 -15.49 -14.00 8.46
C GLY A 667 -17.00 -13.98 8.71
N LEU A 668 -17.62 -15.16 8.81
CA LEU A 668 -19.03 -15.32 9.17
C LEU A 668 -19.15 -16.16 10.45
N SER A 669 -19.78 -15.59 11.49
CA SER A 669 -20.03 -16.27 12.76
C SER A 669 -21.53 -16.34 13.06
N LEU A 670 -22.00 -17.57 13.25
CA LEU A 670 -23.39 -17.97 13.45
C LEU A 670 -23.49 -18.92 14.65
N ARG A 671 -22.71 -18.66 15.69
CA ARG A 671 -22.58 -19.54 16.86
C ARG A 671 -23.82 -19.48 17.74
N GLY A 672 -24.24 -20.60 18.32
CA GLY A 672 -25.30 -20.57 19.36
C GLY A 672 -26.70 -20.26 18.85
N LEU A 673 -26.95 -20.37 17.53
CA LEU A 673 -28.23 -20.03 16.88
C LEU A 673 -29.24 -21.20 16.85
N GLN A 674 -28.87 -22.36 17.39
CA GLN A 674 -29.67 -23.60 17.36
C GLN A 674 -29.94 -24.12 15.93
N LEU A 675 -29.02 -23.87 14.99
CA LEU A 675 -29.17 -24.27 13.59
C LEU A 675 -29.15 -25.79 13.45
N THR A 676 -30.12 -26.33 12.72
CA THR A 676 -30.09 -27.71 12.21
C THR A 676 -29.87 -27.76 10.70
N ASP A 677 -30.31 -26.73 9.98
CA ASP A 677 -30.23 -26.61 8.52
C ASP A 677 -29.29 -25.46 8.16
N ILE A 678 -28.28 -25.77 7.35
CA ILE A 678 -27.28 -24.83 6.83
C ILE A 678 -27.23 -24.85 5.29
N ASN A 679 -28.30 -25.27 4.62
CA ASN A 679 -28.37 -25.37 3.16
C ASN A 679 -28.03 -24.05 2.45
N PHE A 680 -28.32 -22.90 3.06
CA PHE A 680 -27.94 -21.60 2.51
C PHE A 680 -26.42 -21.45 2.35
N LEU A 681 -25.58 -22.22 3.06
CA LEU A 681 -24.13 -22.16 2.88
C LEU A 681 -23.66 -22.73 1.53
N SER A 682 -24.48 -23.55 0.86
CA SER A 682 -24.09 -24.22 -0.39
C SER A 682 -23.80 -23.27 -1.54
N GLN A 683 -24.27 -22.02 -1.45
CA GLN A 683 -24.07 -21.04 -2.50
C GLN A 683 -22.80 -20.22 -2.33
N PHE A 684 -22.14 -20.25 -1.18
CA PHE A 684 -20.94 -19.42 -0.97
C PHE A 684 -19.69 -20.19 -1.36
N GLU A 685 -18.87 -19.57 -2.21
CA GLU A 685 -17.56 -20.12 -2.57
C GLU A 685 -16.43 -19.36 -1.86
N GLN A 686 -16.60 -18.05 -1.65
CA GLN A 686 -15.56 -17.11 -1.20
C GLN A 686 -15.55 -16.85 0.32
N ILE A 687 -15.91 -17.84 1.16
CA ILE A 687 -15.82 -17.70 2.62
C ILE A 687 -14.43 -18.11 3.11
N LEU A 688 -13.70 -17.19 3.75
CA LEU A 688 -12.38 -17.45 4.31
C LEU A 688 -12.44 -18.05 5.72
N SER A 689 -13.31 -17.52 6.59
CA SER A 689 -13.50 -18.02 7.96
C SER A 689 -14.98 -18.23 8.25
N LEU A 690 -15.33 -19.42 8.75
CA LEU A 690 -16.70 -19.79 9.11
C LEU A 690 -16.74 -20.36 10.53
N ASP A 691 -17.58 -19.79 11.38
CA ASP A 691 -17.89 -20.31 12.71
C ASP A 691 -19.40 -20.60 12.81
N VAL A 692 -19.73 -21.88 12.91
CA VAL A 692 -21.09 -22.39 13.13
C VAL A 692 -21.12 -23.29 14.36
N SER A 693 -20.24 -23.02 15.33
CA SER A 693 -20.16 -23.79 16.58
C SER A 693 -21.37 -23.60 17.49
N ASP A 694 -21.55 -24.49 18.46
CA ASP A 694 -22.66 -24.45 19.42
C ASP A 694 -24.05 -24.44 18.74
N ASN A 695 -24.23 -25.33 17.76
CA ASN A 695 -25.50 -25.50 17.03
C ASN A 695 -25.96 -26.97 17.10
N ASN A 696 -26.94 -27.33 16.28
CA ASN A 696 -27.51 -28.67 16.19
C ASN A 696 -27.29 -29.29 14.80
N ILE A 697 -26.16 -28.96 14.15
CA ILE A 697 -25.85 -29.38 12.78
C ILE A 697 -25.37 -30.82 12.76
N SER A 698 -25.91 -31.63 11.85
CA SER A 698 -25.44 -33.00 11.61
C SER A 698 -25.06 -33.27 10.15
N ASP A 699 -25.63 -32.51 9.20
CA ASP A 699 -25.36 -32.65 7.77
C ASP A 699 -24.41 -31.55 7.28
N LEU A 700 -23.25 -31.97 6.78
CA LEU A 700 -22.21 -31.09 6.25
C LEU A 700 -22.22 -30.99 4.72
N SER A 701 -23.17 -31.63 4.03
CA SER A 701 -23.28 -31.57 2.56
C SER A 701 -23.34 -30.13 2.02
N PRO A 702 -23.99 -29.15 2.69
CA PRO A 702 -23.98 -27.76 2.24
C PRO A 702 -22.61 -27.08 2.25
N LEU A 703 -21.60 -27.66 2.91
CA LEU A 703 -20.26 -27.08 2.99
C LEU A 703 -19.36 -27.49 1.80
N GLU A 704 -19.83 -28.33 0.87
CA GLU A 704 -19.04 -28.91 -0.23
C GLU A 704 -18.31 -27.88 -1.12
N ASN A 705 -18.77 -26.62 -1.17
CA ASN A 705 -18.24 -25.58 -2.06
C ASN A 705 -17.24 -24.60 -1.39
N LEU A 706 -16.91 -24.78 -0.11
CA LEU A 706 -16.06 -23.86 0.67
C LEU A 706 -14.54 -23.99 0.39
N ILE A 707 -14.13 -23.91 -0.88
CA ILE A 707 -12.75 -24.17 -1.34
C ILE A 707 -11.69 -23.17 -0.88
N TYR A 708 -12.11 -21.96 -0.50
CA TYR A 708 -11.22 -20.89 -0.01
C TYR A 708 -11.17 -20.81 1.52
N ASN A 709 -11.93 -21.64 2.24
CA ASN A 709 -11.99 -21.57 3.69
C ASN A 709 -10.67 -22.02 4.32
N TYR A 710 -10.06 -21.14 5.11
CA TYR A 710 -8.82 -21.43 5.85
C TYR A 710 -9.07 -21.71 7.33
N ARG A 711 -10.23 -21.29 7.87
CA ARG A 711 -10.66 -21.51 9.26
C ARG A 711 -12.12 -21.95 9.33
N LEU A 712 -12.34 -23.17 9.82
CA LEU A 712 -13.66 -23.77 10.00
C LEU A 712 -13.86 -24.20 11.45
N ASN A 713 -14.84 -23.61 12.12
CA ASN A 713 -15.26 -24.01 13.46
C ASN A 713 -16.66 -24.63 13.44
N LEU A 714 -16.69 -25.92 13.75
CA LEU A 714 -17.87 -26.80 13.78
C LEU A 714 -18.07 -27.42 15.17
N SER A 715 -17.39 -26.89 16.20
CA SER A 715 -17.45 -27.44 17.55
C SER A 715 -18.86 -27.42 18.14
N ASN A 716 -19.16 -28.34 19.06
CA ASN A 716 -20.42 -28.46 19.79
C ASN A 716 -21.63 -28.54 18.86
N ASN A 717 -21.64 -29.56 18.00
CA ASN A 717 -22.72 -29.87 17.06
C ASN A 717 -23.13 -31.36 17.20
N GLN A 718 -23.84 -31.91 16.22
CA GLN A 718 -24.29 -33.31 16.18
C GLN A 718 -23.63 -34.08 15.02
N ILE A 719 -22.37 -33.74 14.69
CA ILE A 719 -21.67 -34.26 13.52
C ILE A 719 -21.14 -35.66 13.82
N THR A 720 -21.43 -36.60 12.91
CA THR A 720 -20.85 -37.96 12.90
C THR A 720 -20.02 -38.23 11.66
N ASP A 721 -20.35 -37.59 10.54
CA ASP A 721 -19.71 -37.79 9.23
C ASP A 721 -19.02 -36.50 8.77
N ILE A 722 -17.68 -36.54 8.67
CA ILE A 722 -16.84 -35.43 8.21
C ILE A 722 -16.35 -35.59 6.76
N SER A 723 -16.83 -36.60 6.04
CA SER A 723 -16.39 -36.91 4.66
C SER A 723 -16.53 -35.72 3.70
N LYS A 724 -17.50 -34.83 3.97
CA LYS A 724 -17.78 -33.64 3.17
C LYS A 724 -16.76 -32.52 3.32
N ILE A 725 -16.09 -32.41 4.48
CA ILE A 725 -15.05 -31.39 4.73
C ILE A 725 -13.84 -31.63 3.82
N SER A 726 -13.51 -32.89 3.57
CA SER A 726 -12.38 -33.28 2.72
C SER A 726 -12.58 -32.95 1.24
N LEU A 727 -13.83 -32.79 0.78
CA LEU A 727 -14.13 -32.42 -0.60
C LEU A 727 -14.14 -30.90 -0.78
N SER A 728 -14.48 -30.17 0.28
CA SER A 728 -14.72 -28.74 0.18
C SER A 728 -13.53 -27.85 0.42
N SER A 729 -12.56 -28.19 1.28
CA SER A 729 -11.61 -27.19 1.82
C SER A 729 -10.13 -27.54 1.57
N ALA A 730 -9.86 -28.61 0.83
CA ALA A 730 -8.60 -29.37 0.90
C ALA A 730 -7.28 -28.63 0.58
N PRO A 731 -7.20 -27.57 -0.26
CA PRO A 731 -5.95 -26.83 -0.42
C PRO A 731 -5.76 -25.66 0.56
N SER A 732 -6.81 -25.17 1.21
CA SER A 732 -6.79 -23.88 1.93
C SER A 732 -6.92 -24.01 3.45
N LEU A 733 -7.49 -25.11 3.96
CA LEU A 733 -7.84 -25.24 5.37
C LEU A 733 -6.61 -25.38 6.27
N LEU A 734 -6.43 -24.43 7.21
CA LEU A 734 -5.32 -24.39 8.16
C LEU A 734 -5.79 -24.66 9.60
N TYR A 735 -7.02 -24.29 9.92
CA TYR A 735 -7.58 -24.38 11.27
C TYR A 735 -8.93 -25.10 11.22
N LEU A 736 -9.01 -26.27 11.85
CA LEU A 736 -10.24 -27.06 11.90
C LEU A 736 -10.59 -27.39 13.35
N TYR A 737 -11.76 -26.95 13.78
CA TYR A 737 -12.30 -27.20 15.12
C TYR A 737 -13.57 -28.04 15.02
N LEU A 738 -13.55 -29.21 15.67
CA LEU A 738 -14.60 -30.23 15.65
C LEU A 738 -14.91 -30.73 17.07
N ALA A 739 -14.53 -29.97 18.11
CA ALA A 739 -14.69 -30.39 19.49
C ALA A 739 -16.17 -30.63 19.84
N GLY A 740 -16.49 -31.53 20.79
CA GLY A 740 -17.85 -31.74 21.30
C GLY A 740 -18.84 -32.26 20.24
N ASN A 741 -18.41 -33.18 19.37
CA ASN A 741 -19.24 -33.83 18.36
C ASN A 741 -19.37 -35.35 18.64
N GLN A 742 -19.85 -36.13 17.67
CA GLN A 742 -20.04 -37.58 17.77
C GLN A 742 -19.21 -38.32 16.71
N ILE A 743 -18.01 -37.82 16.41
CA ILE A 743 -17.16 -38.31 15.32
C ILE A 743 -16.43 -39.57 15.77
N THR A 744 -16.52 -40.63 14.97
CA THR A 744 -15.77 -41.88 15.16
C THR A 744 -14.74 -42.14 14.06
N ASP A 745 -15.06 -41.76 12.81
CA ASP A 745 -14.23 -42.00 11.64
C ASP A 745 -13.56 -40.69 11.19
N VAL A 746 -12.23 -40.64 11.35
CA VAL A 746 -11.39 -39.49 10.94
C VAL A 746 -10.56 -39.78 9.68
N SER A 747 -10.82 -40.87 8.97
CA SER A 747 -10.05 -41.31 7.78
C SER A 747 -9.89 -40.22 6.72
N TYR A 748 -10.91 -39.36 6.56
CA TYR A 748 -10.93 -38.26 5.60
C TYR A 748 -9.98 -37.10 5.93
N LEU A 749 -9.51 -36.98 7.18
CA LEU A 749 -8.56 -35.94 7.56
C LEU A 749 -7.21 -36.09 6.83
N SER A 750 -6.83 -37.30 6.41
CA SER A 750 -5.59 -37.58 5.66
C SER A 750 -5.43 -36.72 4.39
N ASN A 751 -6.51 -36.18 3.85
CA ASN A 751 -6.51 -35.30 2.69
C ASN A 751 -6.18 -33.83 3.01
N LEU A 752 -6.30 -33.40 4.27
CA LEU A 752 -6.17 -32.01 4.71
C LEU A 752 -4.73 -31.67 5.12
N LYS A 753 -3.78 -31.87 4.20
CA LYS A 753 -2.34 -31.86 4.47
C LYS A 753 -1.76 -30.50 4.90
N GLU A 754 -2.49 -29.42 4.66
CA GLU A 754 -2.10 -28.06 5.03
C GLU A 754 -2.50 -27.67 6.46
N LEU A 755 -3.24 -28.52 7.18
CA LEU A 755 -3.70 -28.24 8.54
C LEU A 755 -2.55 -27.91 9.49
N ARG A 756 -2.77 -26.88 10.30
CA ARG A 756 -1.87 -26.39 11.35
C ARG A 756 -2.45 -26.63 12.74
N ILE A 757 -3.77 -26.48 12.89
CA ILE A 757 -4.48 -26.74 14.14
C ILE A 757 -5.66 -27.66 13.85
N LEU A 758 -5.72 -28.75 14.61
CA LEU A 758 -6.83 -29.70 14.62
C LEU A 758 -7.34 -29.86 16.05
N ASP A 759 -8.63 -29.60 16.24
CA ASP A 759 -9.31 -29.82 17.53
C ASP A 759 -10.42 -30.86 17.37
N LEU A 760 -10.25 -32.00 18.02
CA LEU A 760 -11.17 -33.14 18.05
C LEU A 760 -11.60 -33.47 19.49
N GLU A 761 -11.43 -32.54 20.43
CA GLU A 761 -11.78 -32.76 21.84
C GLU A 761 -13.23 -33.26 22.00
N ASN A 762 -13.48 -34.13 22.99
CA ASN A 762 -14.80 -34.64 23.35
C ASN A 762 -15.55 -35.22 22.13
N ASN A 763 -14.96 -36.26 21.52
CA ASN A 763 -15.55 -37.05 20.43
C ASN A 763 -15.50 -38.55 20.77
N GLN A 764 -15.63 -39.42 19.77
CA GLN A 764 -15.61 -40.89 19.93
C GLN A 764 -14.52 -41.51 19.02
N VAL A 765 -13.40 -40.81 18.85
CA VAL A 765 -12.31 -41.22 17.96
C VAL A 765 -11.48 -42.31 18.64
N LEU A 766 -11.37 -43.46 17.97
CA LEU A 766 -10.51 -44.59 18.37
C LEU A 766 -9.26 -44.70 17.48
N ASP A 767 -9.46 -44.64 16.16
CA ASP A 767 -8.40 -44.81 15.17
C ASP A 767 -7.91 -43.45 14.66
N ILE A 768 -6.68 -43.10 15.01
CA ILE A 768 -6.02 -41.87 14.56
C ILE A 768 -5.02 -42.09 13.42
N THR A 769 -5.06 -43.23 12.73
CA THR A 769 -4.14 -43.54 11.60
C THR A 769 -4.15 -42.43 10.54
N ALA A 770 -5.31 -41.82 10.28
CA ALA A 770 -5.47 -40.75 9.31
C ALA A 770 -4.61 -39.50 9.59
N LEU A 771 -4.19 -39.30 10.85
CA LEU A 771 -3.44 -38.12 11.25
C LEU A 771 -1.97 -38.21 10.80
N SER A 772 -1.45 -39.39 10.45
CA SER A 772 -0.03 -39.58 10.09
C SER A 772 0.40 -38.74 8.89
N ASP A 773 -0.54 -38.38 8.01
CA ASP A 773 -0.29 -37.59 6.80
C ASP A 773 -0.28 -36.07 7.05
N LEU A 774 -0.68 -35.62 8.25
CA LEU A 774 -0.83 -34.20 8.62
C LEU A 774 0.50 -33.55 9.04
N THR A 775 1.54 -33.73 8.24
CA THR A 775 2.94 -33.34 8.60
C THR A 775 3.17 -31.86 8.93
N LYS A 776 2.23 -30.97 8.56
CA LYS A 776 2.27 -29.53 8.86
C LYS A 776 1.57 -29.12 10.17
N VAL A 777 0.90 -30.07 10.83
CA VAL A 777 0.13 -29.79 12.04
C VAL A 777 1.05 -29.40 13.20
N ARG A 778 0.68 -28.35 13.92
CA ARG A 778 1.41 -27.79 15.07
C ARG A 778 0.71 -28.01 16.38
N ARG A 779 -0.63 -28.06 16.36
CA ARG A 779 -1.47 -28.32 17.53
C ARG A 779 -2.52 -29.38 17.20
N VAL A 780 -2.57 -30.42 18.02
CA VAL A 780 -3.62 -31.44 17.99
C VAL A 780 -4.24 -31.54 19.38
N ASN A 781 -5.55 -31.38 19.46
CA ASN A 781 -6.33 -31.63 20.67
C ASN A 781 -7.22 -32.86 20.45
N LEU A 782 -6.98 -33.91 21.24
CA LEU A 782 -7.68 -35.19 21.22
C LEU A 782 -8.26 -35.52 22.60
N ASN A 783 -8.37 -34.54 23.50
CA ASN A 783 -8.92 -34.74 24.85
C ASN A 783 -10.30 -35.42 24.79
N GLY A 784 -10.63 -36.28 25.76
CA GLY A 784 -11.97 -36.88 25.86
C GLY A 784 -12.35 -37.76 24.65
N ASN A 785 -11.44 -38.62 24.20
CA ASN A 785 -11.67 -39.57 23.11
C ASN A 785 -11.40 -41.01 23.58
N GLN A 786 -11.30 -41.97 22.64
CA GLN A 786 -11.07 -43.39 22.91
C GLN A 786 -9.72 -43.84 22.35
N VAL A 787 -8.74 -42.93 22.23
CA VAL A 787 -7.44 -43.24 21.62
C VAL A 787 -6.61 -44.10 22.58
N SER A 788 -6.08 -45.21 22.09
CA SER A 788 -5.18 -46.09 22.85
C SER A 788 -3.77 -46.21 22.26
N GLU A 789 -3.62 -45.95 20.95
CA GLU A 789 -2.41 -46.16 20.17
C GLU A 789 -1.87 -44.84 19.61
N LEU A 790 -0.64 -44.47 19.99
CA LEU A 790 -0.02 -43.19 19.60
C LEU A 790 0.89 -43.29 18.37
N SER A 791 1.18 -44.49 17.89
CA SER A 791 2.12 -44.71 16.78
C SER A 791 1.84 -43.86 15.52
N PRO A 792 0.59 -43.54 15.14
CA PRO A 792 0.32 -42.66 13.99
C PRO A 792 0.85 -41.23 14.13
N LEU A 793 1.11 -40.75 15.34
CA LEU A 793 1.61 -39.39 15.60
C LEU A 793 3.13 -39.26 15.39
N GLY A 794 3.87 -40.37 15.31
CA GLY A 794 5.33 -40.35 15.27
C GLY A 794 5.94 -39.61 14.07
N GLY A 795 5.20 -39.50 12.96
CA GLY A 795 5.64 -38.79 11.76
C GLY A 795 5.43 -37.26 11.80
N LEU A 796 4.82 -36.71 12.86
CA LEU A 796 4.40 -35.31 12.94
C LEU A 796 5.50 -34.39 13.45
N GLY A 797 6.53 -34.18 12.62
CA GLY A 797 7.71 -33.39 12.98
C GLY A 797 7.46 -31.90 13.27
N SER A 798 6.31 -31.34 12.86
CA SER A 798 5.92 -29.94 13.13
C SER A 798 5.10 -29.76 14.41
N LEU A 799 4.71 -30.86 15.07
CA LEU A 799 3.79 -30.83 16.21
C LEU A 799 4.49 -30.25 17.45
N THR A 800 3.90 -29.22 18.06
CA THR A 800 4.46 -28.55 19.25
C THR A 800 3.53 -28.62 20.45
N ARG A 801 2.22 -28.78 20.23
CA ARG A 801 1.21 -28.85 21.30
C ARG A 801 0.30 -30.06 21.09
N LEU A 802 0.27 -30.96 22.06
CA LEU A 802 -0.48 -32.21 21.99
C LEU A 802 -1.31 -32.40 23.27
N TYR A 803 -2.63 -32.46 23.12
CA TYR A 803 -3.54 -32.69 24.24
C TYR A 803 -4.22 -34.05 24.04
N LEU A 804 -4.06 -34.94 25.03
CA LEU A 804 -4.48 -36.34 25.01
C LEU A 804 -5.21 -36.74 26.30
N ALA A 805 -5.68 -35.76 27.08
CA ALA A 805 -6.35 -36.02 28.34
C ALA A 805 -7.59 -36.91 28.17
N ASP A 806 -7.95 -37.66 29.20
CA ASP A 806 -9.17 -38.48 29.24
C ASP A 806 -9.32 -39.39 28.01
N ASN A 807 -8.31 -40.24 27.77
CA ASN A 807 -8.27 -41.26 26.70
C ASN A 807 -7.97 -42.66 27.28
N GLU A 808 -7.78 -43.66 26.42
CA GLU A 808 -7.47 -45.05 26.79
C GLU A 808 -5.97 -45.38 26.60
N ILE A 809 -5.09 -44.39 26.79
CA ILE A 809 -3.65 -44.54 26.53
C ILE A 809 -2.98 -45.28 27.68
N ILE A 810 -2.20 -46.30 27.31
CA ILE A 810 -1.50 -47.18 28.23
C ILE A 810 0.01 -47.13 27.98
N ASP A 811 0.42 -47.02 26.71
CA ASP A 811 1.80 -46.97 26.25
C ASP A 811 2.15 -45.58 25.68
N ILE A 812 3.17 -44.95 26.24
CA ILE A 812 3.68 -43.63 25.84
C ILE A 812 5.05 -43.70 25.16
N SER A 813 5.53 -44.90 24.81
CA SER A 813 6.85 -45.11 24.20
C SER A 813 7.10 -44.24 22.96
N MET A 814 6.06 -44.00 22.16
CA MET A 814 6.11 -43.12 20.99
C MET A 814 6.48 -41.67 21.33
N LEU A 815 6.07 -41.15 22.49
CA LEU A 815 6.32 -39.75 22.86
C LEU A 815 7.81 -39.45 23.08
N PHE A 816 8.62 -40.46 23.38
CA PHE A 816 10.08 -40.33 23.50
C PHE A 816 10.76 -40.04 22.16
N GLU A 817 10.10 -40.34 21.03
CA GLU A 817 10.60 -40.00 19.69
C GLU A 817 10.05 -38.65 19.19
N MET A 818 9.34 -37.89 20.04
CA MET A 818 8.71 -36.61 19.70
C MET A 818 9.26 -35.43 20.53
N PRO A 819 10.58 -35.18 20.56
CA PRO A 819 11.18 -34.14 21.40
C PRO A 819 10.76 -32.70 21.03
N GLN A 820 10.12 -32.51 19.87
CA GLN A 820 9.60 -31.23 19.41
C GLN A 820 8.34 -30.75 20.15
N VAL A 821 7.67 -31.64 20.91
CA VAL A 821 6.43 -31.31 21.63
C VAL A 821 6.77 -30.51 22.90
N LEU A 822 6.29 -29.28 22.97
CA LEU A 822 6.55 -28.31 24.06
C LEU A 822 5.42 -28.25 25.08
N THR A 823 4.19 -28.56 24.67
CA THR A 823 3.01 -28.63 25.54
C THR A 823 2.38 -30.00 25.42
N LEU A 824 2.22 -30.70 26.53
CA LEU A 824 1.65 -32.05 26.59
C LEU A 824 0.69 -32.22 27.76
N ASP A 825 -0.53 -32.65 27.48
CA ASP A 825 -1.51 -33.05 28.49
C ASP A 825 -1.87 -34.54 28.33
N LEU A 826 -1.55 -35.33 29.35
CA LEU A 826 -1.85 -36.77 29.43
C LEU A 826 -2.81 -37.10 30.59
N SER A 827 -3.40 -36.11 31.24
CA SER A 827 -4.27 -36.34 32.41
C SER A 827 -5.43 -37.30 32.10
N GLY A 828 -5.96 -38.00 33.12
CA GLY A 828 -7.10 -38.90 32.91
C GLY A 828 -6.84 -40.21 32.13
N ASN A 829 -5.60 -40.52 31.74
CA ASN A 829 -5.22 -41.80 31.11
C ASN A 829 -4.78 -42.87 32.14
N ASP A 830 -5.03 -44.15 31.82
CA ASP A 830 -4.69 -45.31 32.64
C ASP A 830 -3.27 -45.84 32.37
N LEU A 831 -2.26 -44.97 32.57
CA LEU A 831 -0.86 -45.31 32.30
C LEU A 831 -0.31 -46.41 33.21
N ILE A 832 0.46 -47.35 32.64
CA ILE A 832 1.03 -48.50 33.38
C ILE A 832 2.18 -48.09 34.33
N SER A 833 2.91 -47.01 34.01
CA SER A 833 4.21 -46.73 34.62
C SER A 833 4.46 -45.22 34.81
N CYS A 834 4.39 -44.75 36.06
CA CYS A 834 4.74 -43.37 36.39
C CYS A 834 6.25 -43.08 36.26
N SER A 835 7.12 -44.10 36.21
CA SER A 835 8.55 -43.88 35.96
C SER A 835 8.85 -43.49 34.51
N ASP A 836 8.00 -43.90 33.57
CA ASP A 836 8.17 -43.55 32.16
C ASP A 836 7.77 -42.08 31.93
N LEU A 837 6.74 -41.60 32.62
CA LEU A 837 6.37 -40.18 32.68
C LEU A 837 7.51 -39.30 33.22
N GLN A 838 8.14 -39.70 34.33
CA GLN A 838 9.29 -38.96 34.87
C GLN A 838 10.46 -38.94 33.87
N SER A 839 10.72 -40.07 33.22
CA SER A 839 11.79 -40.18 32.23
C SER A 839 11.52 -39.30 30.99
N LEU A 840 10.25 -39.13 30.61
CA LEU A 840 9.83 -38.25 29.53
C LEU A 840 9.99 -36.77 29.93
N ALA A 841 9.56 -36.40 31.13
CA ALA A 841 9.69 -35.05 31.68
C ALA A 841 11.16 -34.61 31.87
N ASP A 842 12.05 -35.54 32.22
CA ASP A 842 13.48 -35.27 32.34
C ASP A 842 14.17 -35.14 30.96
N LEU A 843 13.60 -35.75 29.91
CA LEU A 843 14.17 -35.76 28.55
C LEU A 843 13.77 -34.51 27.75
N ILE A 844 12.57 -33.95 27.99
CA ILE A 844 12.00 -32.85 27.22
C ILE A 844 11.77 -31.65 28.14
N SER A 845 12.25 -30.47 27.75
CA SER A 845 11.95 -29.22 28.44
C SER A 845 10.58 -28.70 28.01
N PHE A 846 9.53 -29.11 28.71
CA PHE A 846 8.16 -28.64 28.46
C PHE A 846 7.96 -27.20 28.95
N GLU A 847 7.19 -26.42 28.18
CA GLU A 847 6.65 -25.13 28.62
C GLU A 847 5.46 -25.36 29.58
N GLU A 848 4.61 -26.35 29.27
CA GLU A 848 3.49 -26.79 30.10
C GLU A 848 3.31 -28.32 30.01
N PHE A 849 3.25 -29.00 31.16
CA PHE A 849 3.10 -30.46 31.23
C PHE A 849 2.09 -30.86 32.32
N THR A 850 1.02 -31.56 31.92
CA THR A 850 -0.03 -32.06 32.82
C THR A 850 -0.10 -33.59 32.78
N GLN A 851 -0.07 -34.24 33.95
CA GLN A 851 0.03 -35.70 34.10
C GLN A 851 -1.16 -36.31 34.88
N PRO A 852 -1.45 -37.63 34.74
CA PRO A 852 -2.53 -38.29 35.48
C PRO A 852 -2.44 -38.16 37.00
N GLN A 853 -3.60 -38.01 37.66
CA GLN A 853 -3.70 -37.89 39.12
C GLN A 853 -3.08 -39.06 39.89
N LEU A 854 -3.11 -40.28 39.32
CA LEU A 854 -2.52 -41.48 39.94
C LEU A 854 -0.99 -41.47 39.98
N CYS A 855 -0.33 -40.61 39.19
CA CYS A 855 1.12 -40.41 39.19
C CYS A 855 1.57 -39.18 40.01
N VAL A 856 0.64 -38.49 40.67
CA VAL A 856 0.95 -37.38 41.60
C VAL A 856 1.43 -37.94 42.93
N SER A 857 2.62 -38.53 42.96
CA SER A 857 3.32 -38.82 44.20
C SER A 857 4.80 -38.45 44.10
N GLY A 858 5.14 -37.25 44.57
CA GLY A 858 6.49 -36.96 45.08
C GLY A 858 7.31 -35.89 44.35
N ARG A 859 6.98 -34.62 44.66
CA ARG A 859 7.75 -33.36 44.51
C ARG A 859 8.06 -32.83 43.12
#